data_AF-A0A7L3GQL2-F1
#
_entry.id   AF-A0A7L3GQL2-F1
#
_cell.length_a   1.000
_cell.length_b   1.000
_cell.length_c   1.000
_cell.angle_alpha   90.00
_cell.angle_beta   90.00
_cell.angle_gamma   90.00
#
_symmetry.space_group_name_H-M   'P 1'
#
loop_
_entity.id
_entity.type
_entity.pdbx_description
1 polymer ?
#
loop_
_entity_poly.entity_id
_entity_poly.type
_entity_poly.pdbx_seq_one_letter_code
_entity_poly.pdbx_strand_id
1 'polypeptide(L)'
;IHKRKVNMNKEIMSLRDLKVSIIDKIKGLVQELKSIQTALDLSERLPLPPIPQLYPDEVPEKKFEYDIDILLKFKEEQEAKAKLQEQLEGSPSSHAFSHDFPPAPSTKEIGPMAQAAGASPMKTASSVVTEQQKIFEIEKAEPTEMELEILKREKIKNLYLQETLIKKINALVINFDAELRFLRHKKLKLDVQMKVADLRYITCYEELLILKDLEKHENLLQGHVNTLISEQDAMKSKLNSYLAQLEDRKCEIVKLQECEKALYANFQASLGEKNEFAHFLTKVLRKKIKCVEKKEVRREADEDDENEEENDEESSLGIDEEKSGSEDEVFDDSVCPKNCNEALFLNTIQLRQKRLDIEKALTEEKKVAATLRKKYNALAKKEKVVAISLDTAKRELETFQWEKQQRLNELYVVVPLKLHQVEYLVNGDMPSDFSQALVFTNQSLEYLQKRIVDLHNEKIMQREIYKQAQEQYKQLVQDKKEMEIQIRWLEEKCNDLMMKKFGRLVDFEAVQAHSENIRMEELEVQIMEKEYEHSQELKVLEERILDLQQKLMKLTKENTSKLQQLNQFYLEKQQLETKLASLKNNLGVEFQDPRTTDIKEKSRLESQLKHMAHATALLREEINLLRRKDGCSRELALLSRKDRCRFLQPLSPQDSETPTETFPVLTP
;
A
#
# COMPACT_ATOMS: atom_id res chain seq x y z
N ILE A 1 -4.74 32.69 -37.53
CA ILE A 1 -5.44 32.89 -38.82
C ILE A 1 -5.04 34.22 -39.48
N HIS A 2 -5.29 35.37 -38.85
CA HIS A 2 -5.00 36.71 -39.40
C HIS A 2 -3.57 36.87 -39.98
N LYS A 3 -2.53 36.54 -39.21
CA LYS A 3 -1.12 36.64 -39.64
C LYS A 3 -0.82 35.88 -40.95
N ARG A 4 -1.43 34.71 -41.15
CA ARG A 4 -1.23 33.91 -42.37
C ARG A 4 -1.92 34.55 -43.58
N LYS A 5 -3.13 35.10 -43.41
CA LYS A 5 -3.85 35.84 -44.46
C LYS A 5 -3.05 37.08 -44.89
N VAL A 6 -2.54 37.86 -43.91
CA VAL A 6 -1.71 39.04 -44.19
C VAL A 6 -0.44 38.66 -44.96
N ASN A 7 0.26 37.60 -44.57
CA ASN A 7 1.46 37.16 -45.28
C ASN A 7 1.16 36.73 -46.72
N MET A 8 0.08 35.98 -46.95
CA MET A 8 -0.34 35.60 -48.31
C MET A 8 -0.67 36.83 -49.17
N ASN A 9 -1.38 37.81 -48.60
CA ASN A 9 -1.70 39.06 -49.31
C ASN A 9 -0.42 39.82 -49.69
N LYS A 10 0.59 39.86 -48.80
CA LYS A 10 1.89 40.47 -49.13
C LYS A 10 2.59 39.77 -50.30
N GLU A 11 2.56 38.44 -50.35
CA GLU A 11 3.13 37.67 -51.46
C GLU A 11 2.40 37.95 -52.78
N ILE A 12 1.06 38.03 -52.75
CA ILE A 12 0.25 38.39 -53.93
C ILE A 12 0.60 39.80 -54.42
N MET A 13 0.75 40.76 -53.52
CA MET A 13 1.18 42.12 -53.89
C MET A 13 2.59 42.13 -54.49
N SER A 14 3.54 41.38 -53.91
CA SER A 14 4.89 41.29 -54.47
C SER A 14 4.93 40.68 -55.88
N LEU A 15 4.03 39.73 -56.17
CA LEU A 15 3.92 39.12 -57.50
C LEU A 15 3.29 40.10 -58.50
N ARG A 16 2.33 40.94 -58.07
CA ARG A 16 1.80 42.05 -58.87
C ARG A 16 2.91 43.04 -59.23
N ASP A 17 3.73 43.44 -58.26
CA ASP A 17 4.85 44.37 -58.50
C ASP A 17 5.89 43.76 -59.46
N LEU A 18 6.17 42.47 -59.32
CA LEU A 18 7.01 41.71 -60.25
C LEU A 18 6.41 41.69 -61.67
N LYS A 19 5.09 41.49 -61.81
CA LYS A 19 4.39 41.52 -63.11
C LYS A 19 4.58 42.87 -63.81
N VAL A 20 4.43 43.97 -63.07
CA VAL A 20 4.65 45.33 -63.60
C VAL A 20 6.09 45.47 -64.11
N SER A 21 7.07 45.09 -63.29
CA SER A 21 8.49 45.14 -63.67
C SER A 21 8.82 44.27 -64.90
N ILE A 22 8.23 43.08 -65.01
CA ILE A 22 8.40 42.18 -66.16
C ILE A 22 7.77 42.78 -67.42
N ILE A 23 6.58 43.39 -67.33
CA ILE A 23 5.94 44.05 -68.47
C ILE A 23 6.82 45.19 -69.00
N ASP A 24 7.40 46.01 -68.13
CA ASP A 24 8.29 47.10 -68.54
C ASP A 24 9.59 46.57 -69.18
N LYS A 25 10.13 45.46 -68.65
CA LYS A 25 11.26 44.75 -69.25
C LYS A 25 10.92 44.17 -70.63
N ILE A 26 9.73 43.60 -70.81
CA ILE A 26 9.25 43.08 -72.09
C ILE A 26 9.06 44.23 -73.08
N LYS A 27 8.51 45.38 -72.68
CA LYS A 27 8.40 46.57 -73.55
C LYS A 27 9.76 47.00 -74.09
N GLY A 28 10.78 47.06 -73.23
CA GLY A 28 12.17 47.36 -73.63
C GLY A 28 12.72 46.35 -74.64
N LEU A 29 12.59 45.05 -74.35
CA LEU A 29 13.05 43.98 -75.25
C LEU A 29 12.29 43.97 -76.59
N VAL A 30 11.01 44.32 -76.61
CA VAL A 30 10.21 44.46 -77.83
C VAL A 30 10.65 45.68 -78.63
N GLN A 31 11.06 46.78 -77.99
CA GLN A 31 11.61 47.95 -78.67
C GLN A 31 12.98 47.64 -79.30
N GLU A 32 13.86 46.93 -78.58
CA GLU A 32 15.12 46.42 -79.12
C GLU A 32 14.88 45.48 -80.32
N LEU A 33 13.91 44.57 -80.20
CA LEU A 33 13.52 43.67 -81.28
C LEU A 33 13.03 44.42 -82.52
N LYS A 34 12.24 45.50 -82.33
CA LYS A 34 11.80 46.38 -83.44
C LYS A 34 12.98 47.05 -84.13
N SER A 35 13.98 47.53 -83.39
CA SER A 35 15.20 48.13 -83.96
C SER A 35 16.06 47.14 -84.74
N ILE A 36 16.10 45.86 -84.34
CA ILE A 36 16.80 44.81 -85.08
C ILE A 36 16.01 44.39 -86.32
N GLN A 37 14.68 44.33 -86.22
CA GLN A 37 13.80 44.01 -87.35
C GLN A 37 13.81 45.09 -88.43
N THR A 38 14.04 46.37 -88.11
CA THR A 38 14.20 47.43 -89.12
C THR A 38 15.42 47.22 -90.02
N ALA A 39 16.43 46.48 -89.57
CA ALA A 39 17.64 46.14 -90.33
C ALA A 39 17.52 44.81 -91.12
N LEU A 40 16.38 44.13 -91.06
CA LEU A 40 16.11 42.85 -91.72
C LEU A 40 14.99 42.98 -92.78
N ASP A 41 15.09 42.17 -93.85
CA ASP A 41 14.06 42.06 -94.88
C ASP A 41 12.74 41.52 -94.33
N LEU A 42 11.62 41.97 -94.88
CA LEU A 42 10.26 41.65 -94.40
C LEU A 42 9.97 40.14 -94.33
N SER A 43 10.57 39.35 -95.22
CA SER A 43 10.33 37.90 -95.34
C SER A 43 10.98 37.06 -94.23
N GLU A 44 11.96 37.60 -93.50
CA GLU A 44 12.72 36.86 -92.48
C GLU A 44 12.38 37.30 -91.04
N ARG A 45 11.44 38.23 -90.90
CA ARG A 45 11.00 38.73 -89.59
C ARG A 45 10.08 37.71 -88.91
N LEU A 46 10.52 37.17 -87.78
CA LEU A 46 9.62 36.49 -86.83
C LEU A 46 8.59 37.48 -86.24
N PRO A 47 7.35 37.03 -85.95
CA PRO A 47 6.30 37.87 -85.40
C PRO A 47 6.69 38.46 -84.04
N LEU A 48 6.30 39.72 -83.82
CA LEU A 48 6.52 40.38 -82.53
C LEU A 48 5.67 39.69 -81.44
N PRO A 49 6.27 39.32 -80.30
CA PRO A 49 5.50 38.78 -79.19
C PRO A 49 4.55 39.86 -78.63
N PRO A 50 3.29 39.50 -78.31
CA PRO A 50 2.34 40.44 -77.73
C PRO A 50 2.81 40.92 -76.35
N ILE A 51 2.70 42.21 -76.09
CA ILE A 51 3.03 42.79 -74.78
C ILE A 51 1.86 42.49 -73.83
N PRO A 52 2.09 41.80 -72.69
CA PRO A 52 1.03 41.54 -71.72
C PRO A 52 0.46 42.84 -71.13
N GLN A 53 -0.87 42.93 -71.05
CA GLN A 53 -1.57 44.06 -70.44
C GLN A 53 -2.04 43.70 -69.02
N LEU A 54 -2.08 44.69 -68.14
CA LEU A 54 -2.65 44.55 -66.80
C LEU A 54 -4.17 44.69 -66.88
N TYR A 55 -4.89 43.82 -66.18
CA TYR A 55 -6.34 43.94 -66.08
C TYR A 55 -6.73 45.01 -65.04
N PRO A 56 -7.85 45.72 -65.22
CA PRO A 56 -8.32 46.74 -64.26
C PRO A 56 -8.50 46.20 -62.82
N ASP A 57 -8.85 44.91 -62.68
CA ASP A 57 -9.02 44.25 -61.39
C ASP A 57 -7.70 43.98 -60.65
N GLU A 58 -6.57 43.99 -61.35
CA GLU A 58 -5.24 43.83 -60.76
C GLU A 58 -4.71 45.15 -60.16
N VAL A 59 -5.35 46.28 -60.47
CA VAL A 59 -4.99 47.63 -60.02
C VAL A 59 -6.20 48.34 -59.39
N PRO A 60 -6.76 47.85 -58.28
CA PRO A 60 -7.96 48.43 -57.66
C PRO A 60 -7.76 49.88 -57.19
N GLU A 61 -6.52 50.30 -56.93
CA GLU A 61 -6.15 51.69 -56.60
C GLU A 61 -6.44 52.65 -57.75
N LYS A 62 -6.34 52.18 -59.00
CA LYS A 62 -6.60 52.97 -60.22
C LYS A 62 -8.08 53.07 -60.58
N LYS A 63 -8.98 52.42 -59.82
CA LYS A 63 -10.44 52.56 -60.03
C LYS A 63 -10.94 53.99 -59.85
N PHE A 64 -10.15 54.84 -59.18
CA PHE A 64 -10.44 56.26 -58.98
C PHE A 64 -9.59 57.19 -59.87
N GLU A 65 -8.71 56.64 -60.72
CA GLU A 65 -7.96 57.39 -61.72
C GLU A 65 -8.79 57.40 -63.02
N TYR A 66 -9.24 58.59 -63.43
CA TYR A 66 -10.04 58.75 -64.65
C TYR A 66 -9.11 59.10 -65.83
N ASP A 67 -8.97 58.20 -66.78
CA ASP A 67 -8.35 58.49 -68.06
C ASP A 67 -9.29 59.34 -68.95
N ILE A 68 -8.71 60.16 -69.83
CA ILE A 68 -9.44 61.02 -70.78
C ILE A 68 -10.47 60.20 -71.59
N ASP A 69 -10.15 58.96 -71.93
CA ASP A 69 -11.02 58.04 -72.66
C ASP A 69 -12.21 57.54 -71.83
N ILE A 70 -12.04 57.40 -70.50
CA ILE A 70 -13.12 57.02 -69.58
C ILE A 70 -14.08 58.20 -69.41
N LEU A 71 -13.54 59.41 -69.31
CA LEU A 71 -14.32 60.65 -69.27
C LEU A 71 -15.06 60.90 -70.59
N LEU A 72 -14.44 60.59 -71.74
CA LEU A 72 -15.09 60.65 -73.05
C LEU A 72 -16.24 59.64 -73.16
N LYS A 73 -16.04 58.38 -72.75
CA LYS A 73 -17.12 57.39 -72.73
C LYS A 73 -18.25 57.76 -71.78
N PHE A 74 -17.93 58.33 -70.63
CA PHE A 74 -18.94 58.86 -69.70
C PHE A 74 -19.71 60.03 -70.33
N LYS A 75 -19.00 60.93 -71.03
CA LYS A 75 -19.63 62.04 -71.77
C LYS A 75 -20.54 61.52 -72.89
N GLU A 76 -20.10 60.53 -73.65
CA GLU A 76 -20.89 59.87 -74.69
C GLU A 76 -22.11 59.14 -74.11
N GLU A 77 -21.98 58.46 -72.96
CA GLU A 77 -23.11 57.84 -72.25
C GLU A 77 -24.11 58.88 -71.71
N GLN A 78 -23.61 60.01 -71.20
CA GLN A 78 -24.47 61.10 -70.74
C GLN A 78 -25.18 61.78 -71.91
N GLU A 79 -24.48 61.99 -73.03
CA GLU A 79 -25.09 62.50 -74.25
C GLU A 79 -26.08 61.49 -74.86
N ALA A 80 -25.83 60.19 -74.77
CA ALA A 80 -26.76 59.15 -75.21
C ALA A 80 -28.00 59.07 -74.31
N LYS A 81 -27.82 59.18 -72.98
CA LYS A 81 -28.93 59.26 -72.00
C LYS A 81 -29.74 60.54 -72.19
N ALA A 82 -29.08 61.67 -72.40
CA ALA A 82 -29.73 62.94 -72.71
C ALA A 82 -30.53 62.85 -74.01
N LYS A 83 -29.97 62.26 -75.07
CA LYS A 83 -30.68 62.04 -76.35
C LYS A 83 -31.87 61.08 -76.21
N LEU A 84 -31.75 60.04 -75.39
CA LEU A 84 -32.87 59.13 -75.06
C LEU A 84 -33.96 59.85 -74.27
N GLN A 85 -33.58 60.74 -73.35
CA GLN A 85 -34.51 61.53 -72.54
C GLN A 85 -35.18 62.65 -73.36
N GLU A 86 -34.45 63.29 -74.26
CA GLU A 86 -34.98 64.27 -75.23
C GLU A 86 -35.96 63.62 -76.24
N GLN A 87 -35.73 62.36 -76.62
CA GLN A 87 -36.68 61.60 -77.45
C GLN A 87 -37.95 61.19 -76.69
N LEU A 88 -37.91 61.15 -75.36
CA LEU A 88 -39.05 60.84 -74.49
C LEU A 88 -39.83 62.09 -74.04
N GLU A 89 -39.22 63.27 -74.05
CA GLU A 89 -39.85 64.56 -73.65
C GLU A 89 -40.51 65.33 -74.82
N GLY A 90 -40.86 64.63 -75.90
CA GLY A 90 -41.68 65.14 -76.98
C GLY A 90 -43.20 65.11 -76.72
N SER A 91 -43.69 65.54 -75.54
CA SER A 91 -45.09 65.99 -75.32
C SER A 91 -45.30 66.58 -73.91
N PRO A 92 -46.08 67.68 -73.74
CA PRO A 92 -46.07 68.47 -72.52
C PRO A 92 -47.15 68.04 -71.51
N SER A 93 -46.78 67.83 -70.25
CA SER A 93 -47.70 67.91 -69.11
C SER A 93 -46.94 67.96 -67.77
N SER A 94 -47.35 68.90 -66.93
CA SER A 94 -46.84 69.29 -65.61
C SER A 94 -46.83 68.21 -64.52
N HIS A 95 -45.78 68.16 -63.69
CA HIS A 95 -45.86 68.48 -62.25
C HIS A 95 -44.49 68.51 -61.56
N ALA A 96 -44.40 69.40 -60.57
CA ALA A 96 -43.22 69.80 -59.83
C ALA A 96 -42.77 68.76 -58.79
N PHE A 97 -41.46 68.67 -58.55
CA PHE A 97 -40.91 68.60 -57.19
C PHE A 97 -39.54 69.27 -57.14
N SER A 98 -39.46 70.28 -56.28
CA SER A 98 -38.26 71.02 -55.90
C SER A 98 -37.39 70.16 -54.96
N HIS A 99 -36.07 70.24 -55.10
CA HIS A 99 -35.18 70.25 -53.94
C HIS A 99 -33.90 71.04 -54.22
N ASP A 100 -33.73 72.06 -53.39
CA ASP A 100 -32.66 73.05 -53.33
C ASP A 100 -31.25 72.49 -53.07
N PHE A 101 -30.25 73.14 -53.68
CA PHE A 101 -28.96 73.44 -53.03
C PHE A 101 -28.52 74.88 -53.40
N PRO A 102 -27.83 75.60 -52.49
CA PRO A 102 -27.78 77.07 -52.45
C PRO A 102 -26.71 77.72 -53.35
N PRO A 103 -26.80 79.05 -53.58
CA PRO A 103 -26.13 79.73 -54.68
C PRO A 103 -24.72 80.24 -54.34
N ALA A 104 -23.82 80.20 -55.33
CA ALA A 104 -22.60 81.01 -55.32
C ALA A 104 -22.93 82.47 -55.70
N PRO A 105 -22.31 83.49 -55.07
CA PRO A 105 -22.62 84.87 -55.37
C PRO A 105 -21.93 85.36 -56.64
N SER A 106 -22.63 86.24 -57.34
CA SER A 106 -22.20 87.01 -58.50
C SER A 106 -21.58 88.34 -58.06
N THR A 107 -20.59 88.83 -58.81
CA THR A 107 -20.35 90.27 -59.12
C THR A 107 -19.15 90.33 -60.07
N LYS A 108 -19.39 90.59 -61.36
CA LYS A 108 -19.42 91.89 -62.07
C LYS A 108 -18.05 92.51 -62.35
N GLU A 109 -17.94 92.87 -63.61
CA GLU A 109 -16.87 93.49 -64.38
C GLU A 109 -16.27 94.75 -63.75
N ILE A 110 -15.04 95.09 -64.18
CA ILE A 110 -14.62 96.35 -64.85
C ILE A 110 -13.07 96.35 -64.96
N GLY A 111 -12.51 96.50 -66.17
CA GLY A 111 -11.10 96.89 -66.40
C GLY A 111 -10.90 98.42 -66.25
N PRO A 112 -9.78 99.07 -66.63
CA PRO A 112 -8.57 98.58 -67.31
C PRO A 112 -7.21 99.17 -66.78
N MET A 113 -6.12 98.77 -67.45
CA MET A 113 -4.95 99.59 -67.82
C MET A 113 -3.64 99.55 -66.99
N ALA A 114 -2.58 99.21 -67.75
CA ALA A 114 -1.17 99.63 -67.73
C ALA A 114 -0.10 98.93 -66.86
N GLN A 115 0.79 98.21 -67.60
CA GLN A 115 2.27 98.24 -67.57
C GLN A 115 2.99 97.70 -66.31
N ALA A 116 4.06 96.92 -66.35
CA ALA A 116 5.02 96.57 -67.41
C ALA A 116 5.78 95.28 -67.07
N ALA A 117 6.38 94.72 -68.12
CA ALA A 117 7.65 93.98 -68.18
C ALA A 117 7.75 92.56 -67.60
N GLY A 118 7.99 91.59 -68.50
CA GLY A 118 8.63 90.31 -68.15
C GLY A 118 8.35 89.11 -69.06
N ALA A 119 8.82 89.15 -70.31
CA ALA A 119 9.04 88.02 -71.24
C ALA A 119 7.84 87.14 -71.67
N SER A 120 7.30 87.46 -72.86
CA SER A 120 6.35 86.63 -73.61
C SER A 120 7.04 85.68 -74.60
N PRO A 121 6.38 84.57 -74.99
CA PRO A 121 6.84 83.53 -75.92
C PRO A 121 6.50 83.89 -77.38
N MET A 122 7.13 83.23 -78.35
CA MET A 122 6.73 83.30 -79.75
C MET A 122 6.29 81.94 -80.29
N LYS A 123 4.98 81.87 -80.62
CA LYS A 123 4.47 81.07 -81.73
C LYS A 123 4.72 81.88 -83.01
N THR A 124 5.20 81.21 -84.05
CA THR A 124 5.11 81.72 -85.42
C THR A 124 4.49 80.62 -86.27
N ALA A 125 3.30 80.90 -86.80
CA ALA A 125 2.79 80.20 -87.96
C ALA A 125 3.53 80.72 -89.20
N SER A 126 3.98 79.82 -90.07
CA SER A 126 4.42 80.10 -91.44
C SER A 126 3.97 78.91 -92.26
N SER A 127 2.92 79.07 -93.07
CA SER A 127 3.03 79.44 -94.48
C SER A 127 3.84 78.42 -95.29
N VAL A 128 3.08 77.70 -96.11
CA VAL A 128 3.47 76.88 -97.26
C VAL A 128 4.60 77.54 -98.04
N VAL A 129 5.73 76.84 -98.12
CA VAL A 129 6.71 76.94 -99.20
C VAL A 129 7.04 75.51 -99.62
N THR A 130 6.69 75.22 -100.88
CA THR A 130 7.01 73.99 -101.58
C THR A 130 8.52 73.96 -101.84
N GLU A 131 9.30 73.39 -100.92
CA GLU A 131 10.67 72.96 -101.22
C GLU A 131 10.69 71.44 -101.35
N GLN A 132 10.67 71.00 -102.61
CA GLN A 132 11.05 69.66 -103.02
C GLN A 132 12.49 69.41 -102.58
N GLN A 133 12.67 68.81 -101.40
CA GLN A 133 13.90 68.09 -101.09
C GLN A 133 13.95 66.85 -101.96
N LYS A 134 14.54 67.04 -103.14
CA LYS A 134 15.11 65.98 -103.97
C LYS A 134 15.91 65.05 -103.07
N ILE A 135 15.41 63.83 -102.96
CA ILE A 135 16.18 62.63 -102.72
C ILE A 135 17.37 62.69 -103.68
N PHE A 136 18.56 63.02 -103.19
CA PHE A 136 19.77 62.59 -103.87
C PHE A 136 19.83 61.08 -103.65
N GLU A 137 19.37 60.34 -104.66
CA GLU A 137 19.80 58.98 -104.88
C GLU A 137 21.33 59.03 -105.02
N ILE A 138 22.03 58.78 -103.92
CA ILE A 138 23.37 58.20 -104.05
C ILE A 138 23.10 56.83 -104.65
N GLU A 139 23.36 56.69 -105.96
CA GLU A 139 23.58 55.40 -106.58
C GLU A 139 24.49 54.62 -105.64
N LYS A 140 23.93 53.59 -104.98
CA LYS A 140 24.76 52.63 -104.26
C LYS A 140 25.65 52.00 -105.32
N ALA A 141 26.93 52.33 -105.27
CA ALA A 141 27.95 51.59 -105.98
C ALA A 141 27.70 50.09 -105.76
N GLU A 142 27.88 49.29 -106.81
CA GLU A 142 27.78 47.83 -106.71
C GLU A 142 28.62 47.36 -105.52
N PRO A 143 28.00 46.69 -104.53
CA PRO A 143 28.67 46.39 -103.28
C PRO A 143 29.85 45.46 -103.54
N THR A 144 30.99 45.80 -102.96
CA THR A 144 32.21 45.00 -103.06
C THR A 144 31.95 43.62 -102.43
N GLU A 145 32.60 42.54 -102.91
CA GLU A 145 32.43 41.18 -102.34
C GLU A 145 32.58 41.15 -100.80
N MET A 146 33.47 41.98 -100.26
CA MET A 146 33.67 42.14 -98.82
C MET A 146 32.46 42.79 -98.10
N GLU A 147 31.78 43.74 -98.74
CA GLU A 147 30.59 44.40 -98.20
C GLU A 147 29.38 43.44 -98.20
N LEU A 148 29.26 42.60 -99.23
CA LEU A 148 28.25 41.53 -99.27
C LEU A 148 28.49 40.49 -98.17
N GLU A 149 29.75 40.13 -97.89
CA GLU A 149 30.12 39.22 -96.81
C GLU A 149 29.78 39.82 -95.42
N ILE A 150 30.03 41.12 -95.23
CA ILE A 150 29.68 41.87 -94.00
C ILE A 150 28.16 41.88 -93.80
N LEU A 151 27.39 42.20 -94.84
CA LEU A 151 25.93 42.20 -94.78
C LEU A 151 25.36 40.81 -94.46
N LYS A 152 25.93 39.73 -95.03
CA LYS A 152 25.54 38.35 -94.69
C LYS A 152 25.81 38.02 -93.22
N ARG A 153 26.96 38.45 -92.68
CA ARG A 153 27.31 38.25 -91.25
C ARG A 153 26.41 39.05 -90.33
N GLU A 154 26.11 40.29 -90.67
CA GLU A 154 25.17 41.15 -89.93
C GLU A 154 23.75 40.58 -89.95
N LYS A 155 23.32 40.05 -91.10
CA LYS A 155 22.04 39.36 -91.25
C LYS A 155 21.93 38.13 -90.34
N ILE A 156 22.92 37.23 -90.36
CA ILE A 156 22.96 36.06 -89.47
C ILE A 156 22.95 36.49 -88.00
N LYS A 157 23.72 37.52 -87.63
CA LYS A 157 23.76 38.07 -86.27
C LYS A 157 22.39 38.62 -85.85
N ASN A 158 21.72 39.37 -86.71
CA ASN A 158 20.41 39.96 -86.45
C ASN A 158 19.32 38.89 -86.29
N LEU A 159 19.35 37.83 -87.10
CA LEU A 159 18.44 36.67 -86.97
C LEU A 159 18.66 35.94 -85.63
N TYR A 160 19.92 35.65 -85.27
CA TYR A 160 20.24 35.02 -83.99
C TYR A 160 19.82 35.90 -82.80
N LEU A 161 20.03 37.22 -82.88
CA LEU A 161 19.66 38.16 -81.83
C LEU A 161 18.13 38.27 -81.70
N GLN A 162 17.41 38.30 -82.83
CA GLN A 162 15.95 38.23 -82.86
C GLN A 162 15.42 36.97 -82.16
N GLU A 163 15.94 35.79 -82.49
CA GLU A 163 15.55 34.55 -81.82
C GLU A 163 15.87 34.58 -80.33
N THR A 164 17.03 35.11 -79.95
CA THR A 164 17.48 35.19 -78.56
C THR A 164 16.58 36.12 -77.74
N LEU A 165 16.20 37.26 -78.30
CA LEU A 165 15.27 38.20 -77.67
C LEU A 165 13.88 37.59 -77.50
N ILE A 166 13.37 36.89 -78.52
CA ILE A 166 12.08 36.20 -78.44
C ILE A 166 12.13 35.08 -77.38
N LYS A 167 13.19 34.26 -77.37
CA LYS A 167 13.42 33.22 -76.35
C LYS A 167 13.48 33.83 -74.94
N LYS A 168 14.12 34.99 -74.79
CA LYS A 168 14.20 35.73 -73.51
C LYS A 168 12.85 36.26 -73.05
N ILE A 169 12.04 36.82 -73.96
CA ILE A 169 10.67 37.29 -73.66
C ILE A 169 9.80 36.10 -73.24
N ASN A 170 9.84 35.00 -73.99
CA ASN A 170 9.07 33.79 -73.67
C ASN A 170 9.50 33.19 -72.32
N ALA A 171 10.80 33.17 -72.02
CA ALA A 171 11.30 32.69 -70.73
C ALA A 171 10.81 33.56 -69.55
N LEU A 172 10.73 34.89 -69.71
CA LEU A 172 10.18 35.78 -68.69
C LEU A 172 8.69 35.50 -68.42
N VAL A 173 7.91 35.28 -69.48
CA VAL A 173 6.48 34.93 -69.36
C VAL A 173 6.30 33.57 -68.68
N ILE A 174 7.04 32.55 -69.12
CA ILE A 174 6.96 31.19 -68.55
C ILE A 174 7.35 31.19 -67.07
N ASN A 175 8.40 31.93 -66.69
CA ASN A 175 8.82 32.02 -65.29
C ASN A 175 7.76 32.70 -64.42
N PHE A 176 7.17 33.80 -64.90
CA PHE A 176 6.08 34.47 -64.19
C PHE A 176 4.86 33.56 -64.03
N ASP A 177 4.45 32.87 -65.10
CA ASP A 177 3.33 31.93 -65.06
C ASP A 177 3.59 30.77 -64.09
N ALA A 178 4.83 30.31 -63.98
CA ALA A 178 5.23 29.30 -63.00
C ALA A 178 5.11 29.81 -61.56
N GLU A 179 5.60 31.02 -61.27
CA GLU A 179 5.47 31.66 -59.96
C GLU A 179 3.99 31.91 -59.58
N LEU A 180 3.18 32.35 -60.55
CA LEU A 180 1.74 32.54 -60.36
C LEU A 180 1.03 31.22 -60.04
N ARG A 181 1.36 30.13 -60.76
CA ARG A 181 0.81 28.79 -60.47
C ARG A 181 1.23 28.31 -59.09
N PHE A 182 2.47 28.53 -58.69
CA PHE A 182 2.94 28.19 -57.35
C PHE A 182 2.18 28.94 -56.27
N LEU A 183 2.03 30.26 -56.43
CA LEU A 183 1.30 31.10 -55.47
C LEU A 183 -0.19 30.73 -55.43
N ARG A 184 -0.81 30.43 -56.58
CA ARG A 184 -2.20 29.92 -56.65
C ARG A 184 -2.36 28.64 -55.85
N HIS A 185 -1.45 27.67 -56.01
CA HIS A 185 -1.51 26.42 -55.25
C HIS A 185 -1.35 26.66 -53.74
N LYS A 186 -0.42 27.55 -53.36
CA LYS A 186 -0.22 27.95 -51.96
C LYS A 186 -1.47 28.63 -51.38
N LYS A 187 -2.13 29.51 -52.15
CA LYS A 187 -3.38 30.18 -51.77
C LYS A 187 -4.50 29.17 -51.54
N LEU A 188 -4.73 28.26 -52.49
CA LEU A 188 -5.75 27.21 -52.37
C LEU A 188 -5.53 26.35 -51.12
N LYS A 189 -4.29 25.93 -50.87
CA LYS A 189 -3.94 25.16 -49.66
C LYS A 189 -4.20 25.97 -48.38
N LEU A 190 -3.87 27.25 -48.39
CA LEU A 190 -4.14 28.13 -47.25
C LEU A 190 -5.64 28.30 -47.03
N ASP A 191 -6.43 28.53 -48.07
CA ASP A 191 -7.88 28.72 -47.96
C ASP A 191 -8.58 27.50 -47.36
N VAL A 192 -8.19 26.28 -47.77
CA VAL A 192 -8.66 25.04 -47.15
C VAL A 192 -8.31 25.01 -45.66
N GLN A 193 -7.06 25.32 -45.30
CA GLN A 193 -6.66 25.37 -43.89
C GLN A 193 -7.41 26.44 -43.09
N MET A 194 -7.72 27.60 -43.69
CA MET A 194 -8.48 28.65 -43.02
C MET A 194 -9.91 28.19 -42.78
N LYS A 195 -10.58 27.61 -43.78
CA LYS A 195 -11.94 27.09 -43.62
C LYS A 195 -12.03 25.99 -42.57
N VAL A 196 -11.08 25.05 -42.57
CA VAL A 196 -10.99 24.00 -41.53
C VAL A 196 -10.79 24.61 -40.14
N ALA A 197 -9.94 25.64 -40.02
CA ALA A 197 -9.73 26.31 -38.75
C ALA A 197 -10.96 27.10 -38.28
N ASP A 198 -11.67 27.77 -39.19
CA ASP A 198 -12.91 28.49 -38.90
C ASP A 198 -14.00 27.50 -38.43
N LEU A 199 -14.16 26.35 -39.10
CA LEU A 199 -15.11 25.30 -38.70
C LEU A 199 -14.75 24.70 -37.34
N ARG A 200 -13.47 24.40 -37.09
CA ARG A 200 -13.02 23.91 -35.79
C ARG A 200 -13.25 24.94 -34.68
N TYR A 201 -13.07 26.24 -34.99
CA TYR A 201 -13.37 27.30 -34.05
C TYR A 201 -14.86 27.32 -33.67
N ILE A 202 -15.76 27.09 -34.63
CA ILE A 202 -17.20 26.97 -34.37
C ILE A 202 -17.47 25.76 -33.46
N THR A 203 -16.94 24.58 -33.77
CA THR A 203 -17.10 23.38 -32.92
C THR A 203 -16.59 23.62 -31.49
N CYS A 204 -15.38 24.18 -31.32
CA CYS A 204 -14.85 24.49 -29.99
C CYS A 204 -15.69 25.56 -29.25
N TYR A 205 -16.33 26.48 -29.97
CA TYR A 205 -17.21 27.47 -29.37
C TYR A 205 -18.52 26.83 -28.90
N GLU A 206 -19.10 25.92 -29.69
CA GLU A 206 -20.28 25.12 -29.30
C GLU A 206 -19.97 24.23 -28.08
N GLU A 207 -18.82 23.54 -28.07
CA GLU A 207 -18.30 22.80 -26.91
C GLU A 207 -18.23 23.70 -25.67
N LEU A 208 -17.65 24.90 -25.80
CA LEU A 208 -17.51 25.83 -24.69
C LEU A 208 -18.87 26.29 -24.14
N LEU A 209 -19.86 26.52 -25.00
CA LEU A 209 -21.21 26.89 -24.56
C LEU A 209 -21.84 25.76 -23.74
N ILE A 210 -21.80 24.53 -24.23
CA ILE A 210 -22.31 23.36 -23.50
C ILE A 210 -21.60 23.19 -22.16
N LEU A 211 -20.27 23.30 -22.15
CA LEU A 211 -19.49 23.17 -20.92
C LEU A 211 -19.85 24.25 -19.90
N LYS A 212 -20.01 25.51 -20.32
CA LYS A 212 -20.39 26.61 -19.42
C LYS A 212 -21.77 26.42 -18.79
N ASP A 213 -22.72 25.87 -19.54
CA ASP A 213 -24.07 25.62 -19.05
C ASP A 213 -24.08 24.49 -17.99
N LEU A 214 -23.25 23.46 -18.20
CA LEU A 214 -23.14 22.30 -17.31
C LEU A 214 -22.23 22.53 -16.10
N GLU A 215 -21.22 23.40 -16.22
CA GLU A 215 -20.21 23.67 -15.18
C GLU A 215 -20.82 24.05 -13.82
N LYS A 216 -21.88 24.86 -13.81
CA LYS A 216 -22.54 25.27 -12.56
C LYS A 216 -23.16 24.09 -11.82
N HIS A 217 -23.83 23.20 -12.53
CA HIS A 217 -24.48 22.02 -11.97
C HIS A 217 -23.43 20.99 -11.52
N GLU A 218 -22.39 20.79 -12.33
CA GLU A 218 -21.26 19.91 -12.00
C GLU A 218 -20.56 20.35 -10.71
N ASN A 219 -20.25 21.64 -10.58
CA ASN A 219 -19.61 22.19 -9.40
C ASN A 219 -20.48 22.05 -8.14
N LEU A 220 -21.82 22.19 -8.28
CA LEU A 220 -22.74 21.99 -7.17
C LEU A 220 -22.77 20.53 -6.72
N LEU A 221 -22.90 19.58 -7.66
CA LEU A 221 -22.91 18.14 -7.36
C LEU A 221 -21.57 17.67 -6.79
N GLN A 222 -20.46 18.12 -7.38
CA GLN A 222 -19.11 17.84 -6.89
C GLN A 222 -18.90 18.43 -5.49
N GLY A 223 -19.39 19.65 -5.26
CA GLY A 223 -19.40 20.29 -3.94
C GLY A 223 -20.16 19.45 -2.91
N HIS A 224 -21.35 18.97 -3.27
CA HIS A 224 -22.17 18.12 -2.40
C HIS A 224 -21.45 16.81 -2.04
N VAL A 225 -20.86 16.12 -3.02
CA VAL A 225 -20.06 14.91 -2.79
C VAL A 225 -18.86 15.20 -1.88
N ASN A 226 -18.15 16.31 -2.09
CA ASN A 226 -17.01 16.69 -1.26
C ASN A 226 -17.43 16.97 0.20
N THR A 227 -18.57 17.64 0.40
CA THR A 227 -19.11 17.87 1.75
C THR A 227 -19.42 16.56 2.45
N LEU A 228 -20.11 15.63 1.79
CA LEU A 228 -20.43 14.31 2.36
C LEU A 228 -19.18 13.46 2.63
N ILE A 229 -18.16 13.52 1.77
CA ILE A 229 -16.87 12.85 2.02
C ILE A 229 -16.24 13.41 3.30
N SER A 230 -16.17 14.73 3.43
CA SER A 230 -15.58 15.36 4.62
C SER A 230 -16.36 15.03 5.90
N GLU A 231 -17.69 14.94 5.83
CA GLU A 231 -18.54 14.50 6.93
C GLU A 231 -18.31 13.03 7.27
N GLN A 232 -18.22 12.15 6.28
CA GLN A 232 -17.93 10.73 6.47
C GLN A 232 -16.57 10.53 7.15
N ASP A 233 -15.54 11.23 6.72
CA ASP A 233 -14.20 11.15 7.31
C ASP A 233 -14.17 11.71 8.75
N ALA A 234 -14.91 12.80 9.01
CA ALA A 234 -15.09 13.32 10.36
C ALA A 234 -15.85 12.34 11.28
N MET A 235 -16.84 11.60 10.76
CA MET A 235 -17.53 10.56 11.54
C MET A 235 -16.66 9.33 11.76
N LYS A 236 -15.91 8.88 10.74
CA LYS A 236 -14.97 7.74 10.84
C LYS A 236 -13.86 8.02 11.85
N SER A 237 -13.29 9.22 11.84
CA SER A 237 -12.27 9.62 12.83
C SER A 237 -12.83 9.62 14.26
N LYS A 238 -14.06 10.10 14.47
CA LYS A 238 -14.77 10.01 15.76
C LYS A 238 -15.05 8.55 16.17
N LEU A 239 -15.47 7.69 15.23
CA LEU A 239 -15.67 6.26 15.48
C LEU A 239 -14.37 5.58 15.92
N ASN A 240 -13.27 5.87 15.24
CA ASN A 240 -11.95 5.34 15.60
C ASN A 240 -11.50 5.83 16.99
N SER A 241 -11.78 7.09 17.35
CA SER A 241 -11.52 7.60 18.70
C SER A 241 -12.34 6.86 19.77
N TYR A 242 -13.62 6.59 19.51
CA TYR A 242 -14.45 5.80 20.42
C TYR A 242 -14.01 4.33 20.52
N LEU A 243 -13.55 3.73 19.43
CA LEU A 243 -12.98 2.38 19.45
C LEU A 243 -11.71 2.31 20.30
N ALA A 244 -10.80 3.28 20.15
CA ALA A 244 -9.59 3.37 20.97
C ALA A 244 -9.94 3.51 22.46
N GLN A 245 -10.85 4.43 22.80
CA GLN A 245 -11.34 4.59 24.17
C GLN A 245 -12.01 3.31 24.69
N LEU A 246 -12.79 2.59 23.88
CA LEU A 246 -13.40 1.33 24.30
C LEU A 246 -12.33 0.27 24.62
N GLU A 247 -11.24 0.22 23.86
CA GLU A 247 -10.14 -0.70 24.13
C GLU A 247 -9.39 -0.34 25.40
N ASP A 248 -9.11 0.95 25.64
CA ASP A 248 -8.50 1.43 26.89
C ASP A 248 -9.34 1.04 28.11
N ARG A 249 -10.67 1.22 28.04
CA ARG A 249 -11.61 0.83 29.10
C ARG A 249 -11.66 -0.68 29.31
N LYS A 250 -11.57 -1.49 28.25
CA LYS A 250 -11.47 -2.96 28.38
C LYS A 250 -10.17 -3.37 29.06
N CYS A 251 -9.03 -2.77 28.70
CA CYS A 251 -7.77 -3.03 29.37
C CYS A 251 -7.84 -2.70 30.86
N GLU A 252 -8.49 -1.59 31.23
CA GLU A 252 -8.68 -1.22 32.64
C GLU A 252 -9.60 -2.21 33.37
N ILE A 253 -10.67 -2.68 32.74
CA ILE A 253 -11.52 -3.76 33.30
C ILE A 253 -10.70 -5.03 33.55
N VAL A 254 -9.83 -5.43 32.63
CA VAL A 254 -8.96 -6.61 32.79
C VAL A 254 -7.99 -6.40 33.96
N LYS A 255 -7.33 -5.24 34.07
CA LYS A 255 -6.46 -4.92 35.21
C LYS A 255 -7.19 -4.97 36.55
N LEU A 256 -8.42 -4.44 36.61
CA LEU A 256 -9.25 -4.50 37.82
C LEU A 256 -9.63 -5.94 38.17
N GLN A 257 -9.95 -6.78 37.18
CA GLN A 257 -10.19 -8.23 37.38
C GLN A 257 -8.94 -8.98 37.84
N GLU A 258 -7.76 -8.62 37.33
CA GLU A 258 -6.48 -9.16 37.79
C GLU A 258 -6.17 -8.72 39.22
N CYS A 259 -6.44 -7.46 39.57
CA CYS A 259 -6.32 -6.96 40.94
C CYS A 259 -7.27 -7.69 41.91
N GLU A 260 -8.51 -7.98 41.47
CA GLU A 260 -9.46 -8.80 42.23
C GLU A 260 -8.93 -10.23 42.44
N LYS A 261 -8.42 -10.89 41.39
CA LYS A 261 -7.80 -12.22 41.48
C LYS A 261 -6.57 -12.22 42.39
N ALA A 262 -5.72 -11.20 42.29
CA ALA A 262 -4.54 -11.03 43.15
C ALA A 262 -4.95 -10.81 44.61
N LEU A 263 -6.04 -10.09 44.86
CA LEU A 263 -6.59 -9.92 46.22
C LEU A 263 -7.07 -11.26 46.78
N TYR A 264 -7.79 -12.07 45.99
CA TYR A 264 -8.18 -13.43 46.39
C TYR A 264 -6.97 -14.35 46.60
N ALA A 265 -5.94 -14.28 45.76
CA ALA A 265 -4.71 -15.06 45.93
C ALA A 265 -3.94 -14.65 47.21
N ASN A 266 -3.81 -13.35 47.48
CA ASN A 266 -3.22 -12.82 48.71
C ASN A 266 -3.99 -13.25 49.95
N PHE A 267 -5.32 -13.30 49.86
CA PHE A 267 -6.19 -13.81 50.92
C PHE A 267 -5.95 -15.30 51.17
N GLN A 268 -5.91 -16.13 50.13
CA GLN A 268 -5.62 -17.57 50.24
C GLN A 268 -4.22 -17.83 50.82
N ALA A 269 -3.20 -17.07 50.37
CA ALA A 269 -1.84 -17.16 50.91
C ALA A 269 -1.76 -16.76 52.39
N SER A 270 -2.59 -15.80 52.83
CA SER A 270 -2.66 -15.38 54.23
C SER A 270 -3.42 -16.37 55.12
N LEU A 271 -4.28 -17.21 54.54
CA LEU A 271 -5.04 -18.24 55.28
C LEU A 271 -4.21 -19.51 55.56
N GLY A 272 -3.32 -19.93 54.66
CA GLY A 272 -2.50 -21.15 54.83
C GLY A 272 -3.32 -22.45 54.90
N GLU A 273 -2.64 -23.61 54.79
CA GLU A 273 -3.29 -24.93 54.61
C GLU A 273 -4.02 -25.48 55.86
N LYS A 274 -3.94 -24.83 57.03
CA LYS A 274 -4.48 -25.34 58.30
C LYS A 274 -5.05 -24.23 59.20
N ASN A 275 -6.17 -23.61 58.82
CA ASN A 275 -6.87 -22.62 59.65
C ASN A 275 -8.34 -23.01 59.90
N GLU A 276 -8.70 -23.27 61.16
CA GLU A 276 -10.05 -23.63 61.61
C GLU A 276 -11.08 -22.52 61.34
N PHE A 277 -10.63 -21.27 61.19
CA PHE A 277 -11.46 -20.09 60.92
C PHE A 277 -11.52 -19.71 59.43
N ALA A 278 -10.98 -20.51 58.51
CA ALA A 278 -10.95 -20.19 57.08
C ALA A 278 -12.35 -19.96 56.49
N HIS A 279 -13.32 -20.77 56.91
CA HIS A 279 -14.73 -20.61 56.50
C HIS A 279 -15.33 -19.29 57.00
N PHE A 280 -15.05 -18.91 58.26
CA PHE A 280 -15.50 -17.65 58.85
C PHE A 280 -14.86 -16.43 58.17
N LEU A 281 -13.53 -16.42 57.99
CA LEU A 281 -12.82 -15.32 57.33
C LEU A 281 -13.22 -15.17 55.86
N THR A 282 -13.52 -16.28 55.17
CA THR A 282 -14.05 -16.23 53.80
C THR A 282 -15.48 -15.66 53.78
N LYS A 283 -16.31 -15.96 54.77
CA LYS A 283 -17.65 -15.37 54.94
C LYS A 283 -17.56 -13.86 55.22
N VAL A 284 -16.62 -13.43 56.08
CA VAL A 284 -16.34 -12.02 56.37
C VAL A 284 -15.85 -11.28 55.12
N LEU A 285 -14.92 -11.87 54.36
CA LEU A 285 -14.45 -11.29 53.09
C LEU A 285 -15.59 -11.20 52.08
N ARG A 286 -16.43 -12.24 51.95
CA ARG A 286 -17.50 -12.30 50.95
C ARG A 286 -18.65 -11.32 51.24
N LYS A 287 -18.97 -11.07 52.51
CA LYS A 287 -20.10 -10.23 52.93
C LYS A 287 -20.01 -8.82 52.37
N LYS A 288 -21.03 -8.40 51.61
CA LYS A 288 -21.17 -7.02 51.13
C LYS A 288 -21.63 -6.13 52.28
N ILE A 289 -20.87 -5.08 52.61
CA ILE A 289 -21.35 -4.01 53.50
C ILE A 289 -22.07 -3.01 52.59
N LYS A 290 -23.31 -2.62 52.95
CA LYS A 290 -23.92 -1.40 52.39
C LYS A 290 -23.04 -0.21 52.79
N CYS A 291 -22.12 0.20 51.93
CA CYS A 291 -21.46 1.49 52.05
C CYS A 291 -22.54 2.58 51.93
N VAL A 292 -22.88 3.23 53.03
CA VAL A 292 -23.58 4.51 53.00
C VAL A 292 -22.54 5.55 52.63
N GLU A 293 -22.33 5.77 51.34
CA GLU A 293 -21.56 6.91 50.85
C GLU A 293 -22.35 8.19 51.12
N LYS A 294 -21.71 9.13 51.83
CA LYS A 294 -22.20 10.50 52.01
C LYS A 294 -22.27 11.16 50.63
N LYS A 295 -23.48 11.46 50.17
CA LYS A 295 -23.74 12.36 49.05
C LYS A 295 -23.19 13.76 49.40
N GLU A 296 -22.03 14.12 48.86
CA GLU A 296 -21.71 15.52 48.65
C GLU A 296 -22.51 16.01 47.45
N VAL A 297 -23.42 16.94 47.74
CA VAL A 297 -24.24 17.65 46.78
C VAL A 297 -23.33 18.59 45.99
N ARG A 298 -23.17 18.35 44.69
CA ARG A 298 -22.84 19.41 43.73
C ARG A 298 -23.95 19.48 42.70
N ARG A 299 -24.86 20.42 42.90
CA ARG A 299 -25.90 20.86 41.97
C ARG A 299 -25.28 21.84 40.98
N GLU A 300 -25.36 21.55 39.68
CA GLU A 300 -25.47 22.50 38.54
C GLU A 300 -26.25 21.68 37.48
N ALA A 301 -27.57 21.82 37.29
CA ALA A 301 -28.26 22.79 36.42
C ALA A 301 -27.63 22.79 35.01
N ASP A 302 -28.13 22.00 34.05
CA ASP A 302 -29.14 22.32 33.00
C ASP A 302 -28.65 21.51 31.77
N GLU A 303 -29.39 21.04 30.76
CA GLU A 303 -30.72 21.29 30.21
C GLU A 303 -31.07 20.09 29.28
N ASP A 304 -32.36 19.93 29.01
CA ASP A 304 -33.07 19.10 28.03
C ASP A 304 -32.31 18.37 26.90
N ASP A 305 -32.67 17.10 26.67
CA ASP A 305 -33.09 16.68 25.33
C ASP A 305 -33.98 15.42 25.42
N GLU A 306 -35.27 15.64 25.20
CA GLU A 306 -36.31 14.62 25.04
C GLU A 306 -35.98 13.73 23.84
N ASN A 307 -36.03 12.41 24.00
CA ASN A 307 -36.36 11.47 22.92
C ASN A 307 -36.78 10.13 23.55
N GLU A 308 -38.06 10.08 23.88
CA GLU A 308 -38.87 8.87 24.04
C GLU A 308 -38.90 8.12 22.71
N GLU A 309 -38.35 6.90 22.66
CA GLU A 309 -38.97 5.82 21.90
C GLU A 309 -38.78 4.51 22.65
N GLU A 310 -39.93 4.05 23.16
CA GLU A 310 -40.20 2.79 23.81
C GLU A 310 -39.77 1.61 22.92
N ASN A 311 -39.02 0.69 23.50
CA ASN A 311 -39.10 -0.71 23.11
C ASN A 311 -38.87 -1.56 24.36
N ASP A 312 -39.95 -1.66 25.14
CA ASP A 312 -40.12 -2.60 26.24
C ASP A 312 -40.32 -4.01 25.66
N GLU A 313 -39.23 -4.76 25.58
CA GLU A 313 -39.29 -6.22 25.60
C GLU A 313 -38.87 -6.66 27.01
N GLU A 314 -39.90 -6.79 27.85
CA GLU A 314 -39.83 -7.45 29.16
C GLU A 314 -39.19 -8.83 29.02
N SER A 315 -37.95 -8.98 29.48
CA SER A 315 -37.45 -10.28 29.92
C SER A 315 -37.58 -10.35 31.44
N SER A 316 -38.76 -10.75 31.86
CA SER A 316 -39.05 -11.28 33.20
C SER A 316 -38.16 -12.50 33.46
N LEU A 317 -36.96 -12.26 33.98
CA LEU A 317 -36.21 -13.26 34.73
C LEU A 317 -36.44 -12.97 36.21
N GLY A 318 -37.58 -13.47 36.70
CA GLY A 318 -37.80 -13.69 38.12
C GLY A 318 -36.73 -14.66 38.62
N ILE A 319 -35.66 -14.13 39.18
CA ILE A 319 -34.80 -14.87 40.09
C ILE A 319 -35.54 -14.88 41.42
N ASP A 320 -36.32 -15.93 41.59
CA ASP A 320 -36.85 -16.38 42.87
C ASP A 320 -35.64 -16.72 43.77
N GLU A 321 -35.13 -15.70 44.47
CA GLU A 321 -34.29 -15.94 45.63
C GLU A 321 -35.20 -16.41 46.76
N GLU A 322 -35.50 -17.70 46.75
CA GLU A 322 -35.98 -18.41 47.91
C GLU A 322 -35.05 -18.09 49.08
N LYS A 323 -35.56 -17.25 49.99
CA LYS A 323 -35.02 -17.07 51.32
C LYS A 323 -34.99 -18.42 52.03
N SER A 324 -33.88 -19.12 51.92
CA SER A 324 -33.52 -20.16 52.87
C SER A 324 -33.07 -19.48 54.16
N GLY A 325 -34.03 -19.34 55.08
CA GLY A 325 -33.78 -18.99 56.47
C GLY A 325 -32.90 -20.06 57.10
N SER A 326 -31.61 -19.75 57.24
CA SER A 326 -30.80 -20.34 58.28
C SER A 326 -30.58 -19.25 59.32
N GLU A 327 -30.82 -19.59 60.58
CA GLU A 327 -30.70 -18.68 61.71
C GLU A 327 -29.29 -18.09 61.73
N ASP A 328 -29.21 -16.80 61.42
CA ASP A 328 -28.01 -15.99 61.60
C ASP A 328 -27.89 -15.80 63.12
N GLU A 329 -27.13 -16.69 63.77
CA GLU A 329 -26.47 -16.33 65.01
C GLU A 329 -25.80 -14.97 64.76
N VAL A 330 -26.32 -13.95 65.44
CA VAL A 330 -25.81 -12.58 65.42
C VAL A 330 -24.44 -12.60 66.10
N PHE A 331 -23.44 -13.14 65.40
CA PHE A 331 -22.05 -12.87 65.68
C PHE A 331 -21.75 -11.48 65.13
N ASP A 332 -21.55 -10.55 66.05
CA ASP A 332 -21.04 -9.22 65.74
C ASP A 332 -19.62 -9.39 65.16
N ASP A 333 -19.54 -9.36 63.82
CA ASP A 333 -18.32 -9.44 62.99
C ASP A 333 -17.31 -8.29 63.24
N SER A 334 -17.44 -7.57 64.36
CA SER A 334 -16.53 -6.55 64.86
C SER A 334 -15.58 -7.11 65.93
N VAL A 335 -15.86 -8.32 66.47
CA VAL A 335 -15.11 -8.91 67.58
C VAL A 335 -14.41 -10.19 67.15
N CYS A 336 -13.07 -10.19 67.30
CA CYS A 336 -12.21 -11.33 67.05
C CYS A 336 -12.64 -12.53 67.94
N PRO A 337 -12.93 -13.72 67.37
CA PRO A 337 -13.20 -14.91 68.18
C PRO A 337 -12.02 -15.24 69.08
N LYS A 338 -12.27 -15.66 70.33
CA LYS A 338 -11.23 -16.09 71.28
C LYS A 338 -10.51 -17.32 70.69
N ASN A 339 -9.33 -17.10 70.09
CA ASN A 339 -8.39 -18.02 69.43
C ASN A 339 -8.09 -17.72 67.94
N CYS A 340 -8.57 -16.62 67.37
CA CYS A 340 -8.13 -16.16 66.04
C CYS A 340 -7.01 -15.11 66.17
N ASN A 341 -6.01 -15.14 65.29
CA ASN A 341 -4.96 -14.12 65.25
C ASN A 341 -5.57 -12.77 64.86
N GLU A 342 -5.56 -11.81 65.79
CA GLU A 342 -6.10 -10.45 65.61
C GLU A 342 -5.55 -9.74 64.35
N ALA A 343 -4.29 -10.02 64.01
CA ALA A 343 -3.64 -9.53 62.79
C ALA A 343 -4.26 -10.08 61.49
N LEU A 344 -4.67 -11.36 61.45
CA LEU A 344 -5.31 -11.98 60.27
C LEU A 344 -6.73 -11.44 60.07
N PHE A 345 -7.44 -11.19 61.17
CA PHE A 345 -8.78 -10.62 61.13
C PHE A 345 -8.76 -9.17 60.64
N LEU A 346 -7.87 -8.33 61.17
CA LEU A 346 -7.68 -6.95 60.70
C LEU A 346 -7.26 -6.90 59.22
N ASN A 347 -6.36 -7.80 58.78
CA ASN A 347 -5.98 -7.92 57.38
C ASN A 347 -7.18 -8.34 56.51
N THR A 348 -8.01 -9.27 56.97
CA THR A 348 -9.24 -9.69 56.27
C THR A 348 -10.24 -8.54 56.10
N ILE A 349 -10.39 -7.66 57.10
CA ILE A 349 -11.22 -6.46 57.00
C ILE A 349 -10.63 -5.46 55.98
N GLN A 350 -9.31 -5.27 55.97
CA GLN A 350 -8.65 -4.41 54.98
C GLN A 350 -8.78 -4.96 53.56
N LEU A 351 -8.63 -6.27 53.37
CA LEU A 351 -8.84 -6.95 52.08
C LEU A 351 -10.28 -6.84 51.62
N ARG A 352 -11.25 -6.91 52.54
CA ARG A 352 -12.67 -6.69 52.24
C ARG A 352 -12.93 -5.27 51.73
N GLN A 353 -12.35 -4.25 52.36
CA GLN A 353 -12.48 -2.86 51.91
C GLN A 353 -11.89 -2.69 50.50
N LYS A 354 -10.64 -3.16 50.29
CA LYS A 354 -9.98 -3.12 48.98
C LYS A 354 -10.79 -3.85 47.90
N ARG A 355 -11.41 -4.98 48.22
CA ARG A 355 -12.28 -5.72 47.29
C ARG A 355 -13.53 -4.92 46.93
N LEU A 356 -14.18 -4.28 47.90
CA LEU A 356 -15.36 -3.44 47.63
C LEU A 356 -14.98 -2.22 46.77
N ASP A 357 -13.81 -1.63 46.98
CA ASP A 357 -13.32 -0.51 46.17
C ASP A 357 -13.02 -0.95 44.73
N ILE A 358 -12.41 -2.13 44.54
CA ILE A 358 -12.19 -2.74 43.21
C ILE A 358 -13.54 -3.09 42.54
N GLU A 359 -14.49 -3.69 43.27
CA GLU A 359 -15.82 -4.05 42.75
C GLU A 359 -16.59 -2.78 42.28
N LYS A 360 -16.55 -1.70 43.08
CA LYS A 360 -17.13 -0.41 42.68
C LYS A 360 -16.46 0.13 41.43
N ALA A 361 -15.13 0.20 41.39
CA ALA A 361 -14.38 0.66 40.22
C ALA A 361 -14.71 -0.17 38.97
N LEU A 362 -14.83 -1.49 39.12
CA LEU A 362 -15.18 -2.41 38.03
C LEU A 362 -16.61 -2.16 37.52
N THR A 363 -17.58 -1.93 38.42
CA THR A 363 -18.95 -1.58 38.01
C THR A 363 -19.04 -0.22 37.32
N GLU A 364 -18.31 0.79 37.80
CA GLU A 364 -18.28 2.12 37.17
C GLU A 364 -17.59 2.07 35.80
N GLU A 365 -16.47 1.36 35.67
CA GLU A 365 -15.76 1.22 34.40
C GLU A 365 -16.60 0.43 33.38
N LYS A 366 -17.34 -0.59 33.82
CA LYS A 366 -18.33 -1.30 32.99
C LYS A 366 -19.47 -0.38 32.54
N LYS A 367 -19.97 0.51 33.40
CA LYS A 367 -21.00 1.51 33.03
C LYS A 367 -20.45 2.49 31.99
N VAL A 368 -19.25 3.04 32.21
CA VAL A 368 -18.59 3.95 31.26
C VAL A 368 -18.39 3.26 29.90
N ALA A 369 -17.89 2.03 29.88
CA ALA A 369 -17.75 1.24 28.66
C ALA A 369 -19.10 1.00 27.95
N ALA A 370 -20.17 0.72 28.69
CA ALA A 370 -21.51 0.55 28.12
C ALA A 370 -22.04 1.85 27.50
N THR A 371 -21.87 3.01 28.16
CA THR A 371 -22.27 4.31 27.60
C THR A 371 -21.49 4.67 26.33
N LEU A 372 -20.17 4.40 26.33
CA LEU A 372 -19.31 4.63 25.18
C LEU A 372 -19.69 3.72 24.01
N ARG A 373 -20.05 2.46 24.29
CA ARG A 373 -20.55 1.50 23.29
C ARG A 373 -21.87 1.96 22.68
N LYS A 374 -22.78 2.53 23.48
CA LYS A 374 -24.03 3.15 22.96
C LYS A 374 -23.72 4.32 22.03
N LYS A 375 -22.82 5.24 22.41
CA LYS A 375 -22.38 6.38 21.57
C LYS A 375 -21.73 5.90 20.27
N TYR A 376 -20.87 4.89 20.33
CA TYR A 376 -20.26 4.27 19.15
C TYR A 376 -21.32 3.68 18.20
N ASN A 377 -22.24 2.86 18.72
CA ASN A 377 -23.29 2.25 17.90
C ASN A 377 -24.21 3.29 17.25
N ALA A 378 -24.56 4.37 17.97
CA ALA A 378 -25.36 5.47 17.42
C ALA A 378 -24.63 6.19 16.29
N LEU A 379 -23.33 6.50 16.48
CA LEU A 379 -22.52 7.13 15.44
C LEU A 379 -22.30 6.21 14.24
N ALA A 380 -22.13 4.90 14.46
CA ALA A 380 -21.95 3.92 13.39
C ALA A 380 -23.22 3.79 12.52
N LYS A 381 -24.42 3.90 13.11
CA LYS A 381 -25.66 3.97 12.34
C LYS A 381 -25.70 5.24 11.48
N LYS A 382 -25.32 6.40 12.03
CA LYS A 382 -25.25 7.67 11.29
C LYS A 382 -24.23 7.61 10.15
N GLU A 383 -23.06 7.03 10.38
CA GLU A 383 -22.03 6.85 9.35
C GLU A 383 -22.51 5.98 8.19
N LYS A 384 -23.28 4.92 8.45
CA LYS A 384 -23.90 4.10 7.40
C LYS A 384 -24.92 4.89 6.58
N VAL A 385 -25.75 5.72 7.21
CA VAL A 385 -26.71 6.57 6.50
C VAL A 385 -25.98 7.58 5.61
N VAL A 386 -24.93 8.22 6.13
CA VAL A 386 -24.08 9.15 5.36
C VAL A 386 -23.34 8.45 4.22
N ALA A 387 -22.91 7.20 4.42
CA ALA A 387 -22.30 6.40 3.37
C ALA A 387 -23.28 6.12 2.22
N ILE A 388 -24.53 5.76 2.54
CA ILE A 388 -25.58 5.52 1.54
C ILE A 388 -25.94 6.82 0.79
N SER A 389 -26.04 7.95 1.50
CA SER A 389 -26.30 9.24 0.85
C SER A 389 -25.15 9.67 -0.05
N LEU A 390 -23.91 9.42 0.37
CA LEU A 390 -22.70 9.66 -0.42
C LEU A 390 -22.65 8.79 -1.67
N ASP A 391 -23.01 7.51 -1.58
CA ASP A 391 -23.08 6.61 -2.74
C ASP A 391 -24.20 7.02 -3.70
N THR A 392 -25.31 7.58 -3.20
CA THR A 392 -26.36 8.15 -4.04
C THR A 392 -25.89 9.43 -4.74
N ALA A 393 -25.27 10.37 -4.02
CA ALA A 393 -24.72 11.60 -4.59
C ALA A 393 -23.61 11.33 -5.63
N LYS A 394 -22.78 10.31 -5.41
CA LYS A 394 -21.78 9.86 -6.39
C LYS A 394 -22.43 9.32 -7.66
N ARG A 395 -23.46 8.48 -7.54
CA ARG A 395 -24.20 7.97 -8.70
C ARG A 395 -24.89 9.09 -9.48
N GLU A 396 -25.45 10.08 -8.79
CA GLU A 396 -26.02 11.28 -9.44
C GLU A 396 -24.94 12.06 -10.23
N LEU A 397 -23.76 12.25 -9.63
CA LEU A 397 -22.63 12.88 -10.32
C LEU A 397 -22.17 12.06 -11.53
N GLU A 398 -22.10 10.73 -11.42
CA GLU A 398 -21.78 9.84 -12.55
C GLU A 398 -22.83 9.96 -13.66
N THR A 399 -24.12 9.96 -13.34
CA THR A 399 -25.18 10.16 -14.34
C THR A 399 -25.07 11.52 -15.01
N PHE A 400 -24.72 12.56 -14.27
CA PHE A 400 -24.49 13.89 -14.84
C PHE A 400 -23.26 13.92 -15.76
N GLN A 401 -22.20 13.21 -15.41
CA GLN A 401 -21.02 13.06 -16.27
C GLN A 401 -21.36 12.32 -17.57
N TRP A 402 -22.22 11.29 -17.51
CA TRP A 402 -22.74 10.62 -18.70
C TRP A 402 -23.59 11.55 -19.57
N GLU A 403 -24.49 12.34 -18.98
CA GLU A 403 -25.28 13.35 -19.70
C GLU A 403 -24.39 14.40 -20.37
N LYS A 404 -23.35 14.88 -19.66
CA LYS A 404 -22.34 15.80 -20.21
C LYS A 404 -21.62 15.18 -21.41
N GLN A 405 -21.19 13.93 -21.30
CA GLN A 405 -20.55 13.23 -22.40
C GLN A 405 -21.51 13.04 -23.58
N GLN A 406 -22.77 12.73 -23.32
CA GLN A 406 -23.80 12.60 -24.36
C GLN A 406 -24.03 13.93 -25.09
N ARG A 407 -24.20 15.03 -24.36
CA ARG A 407 -24.35 16.39 -24.93
C ARG A 407 -23.13 16.78 -25.78
N LEU A 408 -21.92 16.42 -25.36
CA LEU A 408 -20.71 16.66 -26.14
C LEU A 408 -20.62 15.75 -27.38
N ASN A 409 -21.08 14.50 -27.30
CA ASN A 409 -21.11 13.57 -28.43
C ASN A 409 -22.14 13.95 -29.51
N GLU A 410 -23.16 14.73 -29.16
CA GLU A 410 -24.14 15.30 -30.10
C GLU A 410 -23.53 16.39 -30.99
N LEU A 411 -22.35 16.91 -30.64
CA LEU A 411 -21.68 17.93 -31.45
C LEU A 411 -21.12 17.34 -32.75
N TYR A 412 -21.43 18.02 -33.85
CA TYR A 412 -20.93 17.65 -35.16
C TYR A 412 -19.48 18.12 -35.34
N VAL A 413 -18.57 17.15 -35.48
CA VAL A 413 -17.16 17.42 -35.80
C VAL A 413 -16.95 17.34 -37.30
N VAL A 414 -16.44 18.41 -37.90
CA VAL A 414 -16.12 18.43 -39.33
C VAL A 414 -14.72 17.87 -39.57
N VAL A 415 -14.64 16.81 -40.40
CA VAL A 415 -13.37 16.19 -40.79
C VAL A 415 -13.13 16.41 -42.29
N PRO A 416 -12.07 17.15 -42.69
CA PRO A 416 -11.72 17.31 -44.09
C PRO A 416 -11.06 16.02 -44.60
N LEU A 417 -11.74 15.32 -45.51
CA LEU A 417 -11.20 14.14 -46.19
C LEU A 417 -10.70 14.50 -47.58
N LYS A 418 -9.57 13.93 -47.97
CA LYS A 418 -9.12 13.98 -49.36
C LYS A 418 -9.85 12.88 -50.14
N LEU A 419 -10.09 13.13 -51.43
CA LEU A 419 -10.81 12.18 -52.28
C LEU A 419 -10.21 10.76 -52.29
N HIS A 420 -8.88 10.63 -52.22
CA HIS A 420 -8.23 9.31 -52.17
C HIS A 420 -8.36 8.58 -50.83
N GLN A 421 -8.84 9.24 -49.78
CA GLN A 421 -9.07 8.62 -48.47
C GLN A 421 -10.48 8.03 -48.36
N VAL A 422 -11.34 8.28 -49.34
CA VAL A 422 -12.72 7.79 -49.37
C VAL A 422 -12.74 6.46 -50.12
N GLU A 423 -12.76 5.37 -49.35
CA GLU A 423 -12.89 4.01 -49.89
C GLU A 423 -14.36 3.55 -50.00
N TYR A 424 -15.30 4.40 -49.55
CA TYR A 424 -16.74 4.15 -49.63
C TYR A 424 -17.26 4.47 -51.03
N LEU A 425 -17.44 3.43 -51.83
CA LEU A 425 -17.99 3.49 -53.19
C LEU A 425 -19.29 2.69 -53.23
N VAL A 426 -20.37 3.30 -53.73
CA VAL A 426 -21.65 2.63 -53.98
C VAL A 426 -21.82 2.54 -55.48
N ASN A 427 -21.91 1.32 -56.03
CA ASN A 427 -22.00 1.07 -57.48
C ASN A 427 -20.85 1.64 -58.32
N GLY A 428 -19.64 1.73 -57.75
CA GLY A 428 -18.44 2.21 -58.46
C GLY A 428 -18.29 3.72 -58.54
N ASP A 429 -19.29 4.48 -58.09
CA ASP A 429 -19.26 5.94 -58.01
C ASP A 429 -19.26 6.42 -56.55
N MET A 430 -18.77 7.65 -56.36
CA MET A 430 -18.76 8.31 -55.05
C MET A 430 -20.17 8.84 -54.73
N PRO A 431 -20.78 8.44 -53.61
CA PRO A 431 -22.08 8.95 -53.19
C PRO A 431 -22.04 10.46 -52.94
N SER A 432 -23.14 11.15 -53.25
CA SER A 432 -23.30 12.57 -52.90
C SER A 432 -23.53 12.77 -51.40
N ASP A 433 -24.13 11.77 -50.73
CA ASP A 433 -24.41 11.78 -49.29
C ASP A 433 -23.62 10.68 -48.57
N PHE A 434 -22.93 11.07 -47.49
CA PHE A 434 -22.14 10.18 -46.63
C PHE A 434 -22.80 9.92 -45.27
N SER A 435 -24.08 10.23 -45.08
CA SER A 435 -24.76 10.09 -43.78
C SER A 435 -24.80 8.65 -43.24
N GLN A 436 -24.73 7.65 -44.13
CA GLN A 436 -24.66 6.24 -43.76
C GLN A 436 -23.22 5.71 -43.67
N ALA A 437 -22.22 6.54 -44.00
CA ALA A 437 -20.82 6.15 -43.99
C ALA A 437 -20.21 6.40 -42.60
N LEU A 438 -19.32 5.50 -42.19
CA LEU A 438 -18.65 5.57 -40.90
C LEU A 438 -17.17 5.85 -41.12
N VAL A 439 -16.67 6.89 -40.44
CA VAL A 439 -15.27 7.33 -40.59
C VAL A 439 -14.45 6.72 -39.46
N PHE A 440 -13.43 5.94 -39.84
CA PHE A 440 -12.49 5.34 -38.90
C PHE A 440 -11.06 5.68 -39.27
N THR A 441 -10.17 5.64 -38.28
CA THR A 441 -8.73 5.66 -38.55
C THR A 441 -8.28 4.27 -39.00
N ASN A 442 -7.30 4.20 -39.89
CA ASN A 442 -6.75 2.90 -40.33
C ASN A 442 -6.21 2.08 -39.14
N GLN A 443 -5.62 2.75 -38.15
CA GLN A 443 -5.15 2.11 -36.92
C GLN A 443 -6.30 1.50 -36.11
N SER A 444 -7.43 2.20 -35.97
CA SER A 444 -8.60 1.65 -35.29
C SER A 444 -9.20 0.45 -36.04
N LEU A 445 -9.14 0.45 -37.37
CA LEU A 445 -9.60 -0.69 -38.18
C LEU A 445 -8.68 -1.91 -37.99
N GLU A 446 -7.37 -1.72 -38.07
CA GLU A 446 -6.39 -2.79 -37.82
C GLU A 446 -6.49 -3.34 -36.39
N TYR A 447 -6.67 -2.46 -35.40
CA TYR A 447 -6.88 -2.86 -34.02
C TYR A 447 -8.18 -3.66 -33.87
N LEU A 448 -9.28 -3.21 -34.48
CA LEU A 448 -10.55 -3.92 -34.43
C LEU A 448 -10.43 -5.30 -35.09
N GLN A 449 -9.75 -5.40 -36.22
CA GLN A 449 -9.47 -6.69 -36.88
C GLN A 449 -8.66 -7.62 -35.98
N LYS A 450 -7.59 -7.12 -35.33
CA LYS A 450 -6.82 -7.90 -34.33
C LYS A 450 -7.70 -8.33 -33.16
N ARG A 451 -8.49 -7.41 -32.61
CA ARG A 451 -9.37 -7.67 -31.47
C ARG A 451 -10.45 -8.71 -31.80
N ILE A 452 -10.96 -8.73 -33.04
CA ILE A 452 -11.90 -9.77 -33.49
C ILE A 452 -11.23 -11.15 -33.46
N VAL A 453 -9.98 -11.24 -33.89
CA VAL A 453 -9.21 -12.50 -33.82
C VAL A 453 -8.95 -12.88 -32.37
N ASP A 454 -8.56 -11.94 -31.52
CA ASP A 454 -8.34 -12.20 -30.09
C ASP A 454 -9.61 -12.69 -29.38
N LEU A 455 -10.74 -12.03 -29.62
CA LEU A 455 -12.04 -12.44 -29.07
C LEU A 455 -12.47 -13.82 -29.59
N HIS A 456 -12.15 -14.14 -30.84
CA HIS A 456 -12.39 -15.47 -31.38
C HIS A 456 -11.57 -16.53 -30.62
N ASN A 457 -10.29 -16.24 -30.36
CA ASN A 457 -9.40 -17.12 -29.59
C ASN A 457 -9.87 -17.24 -28.13
N GLU A 458 -10.23 -16.13 -27.47
CA GLU A 458 -10.80 -16.12 -26.12
C GLU A 458 -12.07 -16.98 -26.05
N LYS A 459 -12.97 -16.87 -27.06
CA LYS A 459 -14.18 -17.69 -27.16
C LYS A 459 -13.87 -19.18 -27.31
N ILE A 460 -12.83 -19.54 -28.07
CA ILE A 460 -12.38 -20.94 -28.19
C ILE A 460 -11.84 -21.43 -26.85
N MET A 461 -10.99 -20.66 -26.19
CA MET A 461 -10.41 -21.01 -24.88
C MET A 461 -11.50 -21.19 -23.82
N GLN A 462 -12.47 -20.28 -23.74
CA GLN A 462 -13.59 -20.39 -22.81
C GLN A 462 -14.44 -21.63 -23.08
N ARG A 463 -14.67 -21.99 -24.35
CA ARG A 463 -15.37 -23.23 -24.71
C ARG A 463 -14.62 -24.47 -24.24
N GLU A 464 -13.29 -24.46 -24.31
CA GLU A 464 -12.49 -25.61 -23.88
C GLU A 464 -12.50 -25.77 -22.36
N ILE A 465 -12.36 -24.67 -21.61
CA ILE A 465 -12.52 -24.66 -20.15
C ILE A 465 -13.92 -25.16 -19.76
N TYR A 466 -14.97 -24.70 -20.47
CA TYR A 466 -16.33 -25.15 -20.21
C TYR A 466 -16.51 -26.66 -20.44
N LYS A 467 -15.90 -27.22 -21.50
CA LYS A 467 -15.91 -28.68 -21.73
C LYS A 467 -15.20 -29.43 -20.61
N GLN A 468 -14.01 -28.98 -20.19
CA GLN A 468 -13.26 -29.59 -19.10
C GLN A 468 -14.05 -29.56 -17.79
N ALA A 469 -14.68 -28.43 -17.45
CA ALA A 469 -15.55 -28.32 -16.29
C ALA A 469 -16.76 -29.26 -16.38
N GLN A 470 -17.33 -29.43 -17.59
CA GLN A 470 -18.43 -30.37 -17.80
C GLN A 470 -17.98 -31.84 -17.66
N GLU A 471 -16.78 -32.18 -18.09
CA GLU A 471 -16.19 -33.51 -17.89
C GLU A 471 -15.91 -33.79 -16.42
N GLN A 472 -15.31 -32.83 -15.70
CA GLN A 472 -15.11 -32.91 -14.24
C GLN A 472 -16.44 -33.07 -13.51
N TYR A 473 -17.48 -32.32 -13.90
CA TYR A 473 -18.80 -32.47 -13.32
C TYR A 473 -19.36 -33.89 -13.55
N LYS A 474 -19.20 -34.45 -14.75
CA LYS A 474 -19.63 -35.83 -15.04
C LYS A 474 -18.87 -36.85 -14.18
N GLN A 475 -17.56 -36.68 -14.02
CA GLN A 475 -16.73 -37.53 -13.16
C GLN A 475 -17.20 -37.46 -11.70
N LEU A 476 -17.33 -36.26 -11.14
CA LEU A 476 -17.80 -36.07 -9.76
C LEU A 476 -19.19 -36.67 -9.53
N VAL A 477 -20.09 -36.60 -10.52
CA VAL A 477 -21.42 -37.23 -10.44
C VAL A 477 -21.31 -38.76 -10.46
N GLN A 478 -20.37 -39.33 -11.21
CA GLN A 478 -20.12 -40.77 -11.19
C GLN A 478 -19.52 -41.19 -9.83
N ASP A 479 -18.49 -40.49 -9.37
CA ASP A 479 -17.83 -40.75 -8.08
C ASP A 479 -18.84 -40.66 -6.92
N LYS A 480 -19.71 -39.64 -6.93
CA LYS A 480 -20.78 -39.50 -5.96
C LYS A 480 -21.69 -40.72 -5.94
N LYS A 481 -22.10 -41.23 -7.10
CA LYS A 481 -22.95 -42.43 -7.20
C LYS A 481 -22.22 -43.68 -6.73
N GLU A 482 -20.94 -43.83 -7.06
CA GLU A 482 -20.12 -44.95 -6.59
C GLU A 482 -19.96 -44.93 -5.07
N MET A 483 -19.69 -43.76 -4.48
CA MET A 483 -19.65 -43.58 -3.03
C MET A 483 -21.00 -43.87 -2.37
N GLU A 484 -22.12 -43.43 -2.96
CA GLU A 484 -23.47 -43.76 -2.47
C GLU A 484 -23.76 -45.27 -2.52
N ILE A 485 -23.26 -46.00 -3.52
CA ILE A 485 -23.34 -47.46 -3.58
C ILE A 485 -22.48 -48.10 -2.49
N GLN A 486 -21.25 -47.62 -2.29
CA GLN A 486 -20.36 -48.12 -1.24
C GLN A 486 -20.91 -47.88 0.16
N ILE A 487 -21.47 -46.69 0.43
CA ILE A 487 -22.12 -46.36 1.69
C ILE A 487 -23.28 -47.32 1.95
N ARG A 488 -24.18 -47.51 0.98
CA ARG A 488 -25.29 -48.47 1.13
C ARG A 488 -24.81 -49.90 1.37
N TRP A 489 -23.78 -50.34 0.65
CA TRP A 489 -23.20 -51.67 0.88
C TRP A 489 -22.59 -51.81 2.27
N LEU A 490 -21.91 -50.77 2.77
CA LEU A 490 -21.37 -50.74 4.13
C LEU A 490 -22.49 -50.71 5.17
N GLU A 491 -23.55 -49.95 4.95
CA GLU A 491 -24.74 -49.91 5.81
C GLU A 491 -25.41 -51.30 5.88
N GLU A 492 -25.65 -51.95 4.73
CA GLU A 492 -26.18 -53.31 4.66
C GLU A 492 -25.28 -54.31 5.39
N LYS A 493 -23.96 -54.26 5.15
CA LYS A 493 -22.98 -55.12 5.82
C LYS A 493 -22.95 -54.88 7.33
N CYS A 494 -23.02 -53.62 7.75
CA CYS A 494 -23.14 -53.24 9.16
C CYS A 494 -24.42 -53.85 9.74
N ASN A 495 -25.58 -53.59 9.12
CA ASN A 495 -26.88 -54.13 9.51
C ASN A 495 -26.86 -55.65 9.66
N ASP A 496 -26.29 -56.37 8.70
CA ASP A 496 -26.11 -57.83 8.75
C ASP A 496 -25.25 -58.27 9.95
N LEU A 497 -24.15 -57.56 10.22
CA LEU A 497 -23.31 -57.82 11.39
C LEU A 497 -24.04 -57.50 12.69
N MET A 498 -24.84 -56.44 12.75
CA MET A 498 -25.67 -56.13 13.93
C MET A 498 -26.69 -57.23 14.17
N MET A 499 -27.40 -57.67 13.12
CA MET A 499 -28.38 -58.75 13.20
C MET A 499 -27.74 -60.06 13.66
N LYS A 500 -26.55 -60.40 13.16
CA LYS A 500 -25.82 -61.60 13.60
C LYS A 500 -25.34 -61.52 15.05
N LYS A 501 -24.90 -60.35 15.52
CA LYS A 501 -24.34 -60.18 16.88
C LYS A 501 -25.41 -59.94 17.95
N PHE A 502 -26.44 -59.14 17.64
CA PHE A 502 -27.43 -58.64 18.60
C PHE A 502 -28.85 -59.18 18.34
N GLY A 503 -29.11 -59.83 17.20
CA GLY A 503 -30.43 -60.37 16.84
C GLY A 503 -31.47 -59.32 16.46
N ARG A 504 -31.12 -58.03 16.53
CA ARG A 504 -31.94 -56.86 16.18
C ARG A 504 -31.04 -55.75 15.62
N LEU A 505 -31.60 -54.84 14.83
CA LEU A 505 -30.91 -53.61 14.46
C LEU A 505 -30.81 -52.73 15.71
N VAL A 506 -29.58 -52.33 16.06
CA VAL A 506 -29.28 -51.51 17.22
C VAL A 506 -28.67 -50.21 16.70
N ASP A 507 -29.11 -49.08 17.21
CA ASP A 507 -28.45 -47.81 16.91
C ASP A 507 -27.08 -47.78 17.61
N PHE A 508 -26.02 -48.00 16.83
CA PHE A 508 -24.65 -48.08 17.35
C PHE A 508 -24.14 -46.74 17.87
N GLU A 509 -24.65 -45.62 17.37
CA GLU A 509 -24.22 -44.29 17.81
C GLU A 509 -24.76 -43.98 19.21
N ALA A 510 -26.02 -44.36 19.46
CA ALA A 510 -26.58 -44.34 20.81
C ALA A 510 -25.83 -45.30 21.75
N VAL A 511 -25.50 -46.52 21.33
CA VAL A 511 -24.77 -47.49 22.19
C VAL A 511 -23.33 -47.04 22.47
N GLN A 512 -22.64 -46.44 21.51
CA GLN A 512 -21.28 -45.92 21.73
C GLN A 512 -21.27 -44.77 22.75
N ALA A 513 -22.22 -43.84 22.67
CA ALA A 513 -22.35 -42.77 23.65
C ALA A 513 -22.56 -43.29 25.08
N HIS A 514 -23.27 -44.41 25.25
CA HIS A 514 -23.48 -45.02 26.56
C HIS A 514 -22.30 -45.90 27.02
N SER A 515 -21.55 -46.54 26.11
CA SER A 515 -20.39 -47.37 26.48
C SER A 515 -19.17 -46.54 26.88
N GLU A 516 -19.00 -45.35 26.28
CA GLU A 516 -17.98 -44.39 26.70
C GLU A 516 -18.24 -43.89 28.13
N ASN A 517 -19.51 -43.75 28.53
CA ASN A 517 -19.87 -43.39 29.90
C ASN A 517 -19.52 -44.50 30.91
N ILE A 518 -19.75 -45.78 30.58
CA ILE A 518 -19.39 -46.91 31.44
C ILE A 518 -17.88 -46.99 31.64
N ARG A 519 -17.08 -46.81 30.58
CA ARG A 519 -15.61 -46.84 30.70
C ARG A 519 -15.06 -45.65 31.48
N MET A 520 -15.69 -44.48 31.36
CA MET A 520 -15.36 -43.31 32.18
C MET A 520 -15.64 -43.59 33.66
N GLU A 521 -16.81 -44.14 33.98
CA GLU A 521 -17.18 -44.55 35.35
C GLU A 521 -16.22 -45.64 35.89
N GLU A 522 -15.83 -46.63 35.09
CA GLU A 522 -14.84 -47.65 35.47
C GLU A 522 -13.47 -47.03 35.79
N LEU A 523 -13.04 -46.01 35.03
CA LEU A 523 -11.79 -45.29 35.29
C LEU A 523 -11.88 -44.45 36.56
N GLU A 524 -13.02 -43.81 36.83
CA GLU A 524 -13.26 -43.09 38.10
C GLU A 524 -13.18 -44.04 39.30
N VAL A 525 -13.78 -45.24 39.20
CA VAL A 525 -13.67 -46.26 40.26
C VAL A 525 -12.23 -46.73 40.44
N GLN A 526 -11.47 -46.95 39.35
CA GLN A 526 -10.06 -47.32 39.45
C GLN A 526 -9.19 -46.22 40.08
N ILE A 527 -9.48 -44.95 39.78
CA ILE A 527 -8.82 -43.82 40.43
C ILE A 527 -9.13 -43.84 41.93
N MET A 528 -10.39 -44.02 42.31
CA MET A 528 -10.80 -44.12 43.72
C MET A 528 -10.12 -45.28 44.45
N GLU A 529 -9.99 -46.46 43.82
CA GLU A 529 -9.26 -47.60 44.39
C GLU A 529 -7.77 -47.29 44.55
N LYS A 530 -7.14 -46.66 43.56
CA LYS A 530 -5.73 -46.27 43.62
C LYS A 530 -5.48 -45.20 44.67
N GLU A 531 -6.35 -44.20 44.78
CA GLU A 531 -6.29 -43.18 45.84
C GLU A 531 -6.42 -43.82 47.23
N TYR A 532 -7.28 -44.84 47.36
CA TYR A 532 -7.42 -45.59 48.61
C TYR A 532 -6.17 -46.41 48.94
N GLU A 533 -5.59 -47.12 47.97
CA GLU A 533 -4.31 -47.84 48.13
C GLU A 533 -3.20 -46.86 48.57
N HIS A 534 -3.05 -45.73 47.89
CA HIS A 534 -2.07 -44.71 48.25
C HIS A 534 -2.33 -44.10 49.63
N SER A 535 -3.59 -43.92 50.02
CA SER A 535 -3.94 -43.48 51.38
C SER A 535 -3.50 -44.49 52.44
N GLN A 536 -3.63 -45.80 52.17
CA GLN A 536 -3.12 -46.83 53.07
C GLN A 536 -1.60 -46.85 53.13
N GLU A 537 -0.92 -46.75 51.99
CA GLU A 537 0.55 -46.66 51.93
C GLU A 537 1.07 -45.46 52.72
N LEU A 538 0.42 -44.31 52.59
CA LEU A 538 0.74 -43.11 53.37
C LEU A 538 0.59 -43.36 54.88
N LYS A 539 -0.48 -44.02 55.32
CA LYS A 539 -0.65 -44.38 56.75
C LYS A 539 0.46 -45.28 57.26
N VAL A 540 0.86 -46.29 56.49
CA VAL A 540 1.98 -47.19 56.86
C VAL A 540 3.30 -46.41 56.92
N LEU A 541 3.53 -45.49 55.99
CA LEU A 541 4.70 -44.62 56.00
C LEU A 541 4.69 -43.68 57.21
N GLU A 542 3.53 -43.12 57.58
CA GLU A 542 3.36 -42.29 58.79
C GLU A 542 3.65 -43.09 60.06
N GLU A 543 3.13 -44.31 60.19
CA GLU A 543 3.42 -45.22 61.30
C GLU A 543 4.92 -45.52 61.38
N ARG A 544 5.58 -45.78 60.23
CA ARG A 544 7.02 -46.02 60.19
C ARG A 544 7.84 -44.79 60.57
N ILE A 545 7.39 -43.59 60.20
CA ILE A 545 7.98 -42.33 60.63
C ILE A 545 7.84 -42.20 62.15
N LEU A 546 6.68 -42.48 62.72
CA LEU A 546 6.46 -42.46 64.17
C LEU A 546 7.36 -43.46 64.91
N ASP A 547 7.50 -44.68 64.41
CA ASP A 547 8.40 -45.69 64.96
C ASP A 547 9.87 -45.24 64.93
N LEU A 548 10.31 -44.65 63.82
CA LEU A 548 11.67 -44.10 63.68
C LEU A 548 11.88 -42.92 64.63
N GLN A 549 10.89 -42.03 64.77
CA GLN A 549 10.93 -40.94 65.74
C GLN A 549 11.02 -41.46 67.18
N GLN A 550 10.27 -42.51 67.53
CA GLN A 550 10.36 -43.15 68.84
C GLN A 550 11.73 -43.80 69.09
N LYS A 551 12.30 -44.50 68.09
CA LYS A 551 13.65 -45.08 68.18
C LYS A 551 14.71 -44.00 68.36
N LEU A 552 14.62 -42.91 67.61
CA LEU A 552 15.51 -41.74 67.74
C LEU A 552 15.36 -41.13 69.14
N MET A 553 14.13 -40.97 69.65
CA MET A 553 13.88 -40.49 71.01
C MET A 553 14.51 -41.41 72.07
N LYS A 554 14.37 -42.73 71.95
CA LYS A 554 14.99 -43.71 72.87
C LYS A 554 16.52 -43.61 72.84
N LEU A 555 17.13 -43.62 71.65
CA LEU A 555 18.57 -43.46 71.49
C LEU A 555 19.07 -42.13 72.06
N THR A 556 18.32 -41.05 71.86
CA THR A 556 18.65 -39.73 72.42
C THR A 556 18.61 -39.76 73.95
N LYS A 557 17.59 -40.38 74.55
CA LYS A 557 17.48 -40.57 76.01
C LYS A 557 18.63 -41.42 76.56
N GLU A 558 18.95 -42.53 75.90
CA GLU A 558 20.08 -43.39 76.29
C GLU A 558 21.42 -42.67 76.19
N ASN A 559 21.65 -41.93 75.11
CA ASN A 559 22.88 -41.14 74.95
C ASN A 559 22.98 -40.05 76.01
N THR A 560 21.87 -39.38 76.32
CA THR A 560 21.80 -38.39 77.41
C THR A 560 22.10 -39.04 78.77
N SER A 561 21.55 -40.24 79.04
CA SER A 561 21.83 -41.00 80.26
C SER A 561 23.30 -41.44 80.34
N LYS A 562 23.90 -41.91 79.24
CA LYS A 562 25.33 -42.24 79.17
C LYS A 562 26.21 -41.00 79.37
N LEU A 563 25.82 -39.84 78.83
CA LEU A 563 26.48 -38.56 79.10
C LEU A 563 26.38 -38.15 80.56
N GLN A 564 25.23 -38.37 81.21
CA GLN A 564 25.06 -38.14 82.65
C GLN A 564 25.94 -39.08 83.47
N GLN A 565 25.99 -40.37 83.14
CA GLN A 565 26.89 -41.35 83.77
C GLN A 565 28.36 -40.97 83.58
N LEU A 566 28.75 -40.55 82.37
CA LEU A 566 30.10 -40.06 82.08
C LEU A 566 30.45 -38.84 82.93
N ASN A 567 29.53 -37.88 83.06
CA ASN A 567 29.71 -36.72 83.96
C ASN A 567 29.88 -37.16 85.41
N GLN A 568 29.12 -38.16 85.87
CA GLN A 568 29.24 -38.69 87.22
C GLN A 568 30.59 -39.37 87.45
N PHE A 569 31.07 -40.18 86.50
CA PHE A 569 32.42 -40.74 86.55
C PHE A 569 33.51 -39.66 86.49
N TYR A 570 33.28 -38.57 85.74
CA TYR A 570 34.23 -37.45 85.70
C TYR A 570 34.33 -36.75 87.06
N LEU A 571 33.20 -36.57 87.75
CA LEU A 571 33.16 -36.06 89.13
C LEU A 571 33.85 -37.01 90.12
N GLU A 572 33.59 -38.32 90.05
CA GLU A 572 34.26 -39.32 90.87
C GLU A 572 35.76 -39.37 90.61
N LYS A 573 36.18 -39.28 89.33
CA LYS A 573 37.59 -39.17 88.95
C LYS A 573 38.23 -37.93 89.57
N GLN A 574 37.59 -36.76 89.49
CA GLN A 574 38.09 -35.55 90.17
C GLN A 574 38.19 -35.74 91.69
N GLN A 575 37.22 -36.42 92.32
CA GLN A 575 37.29 -36.76 93.75
C GLN A 575 38.43 -37.73 94.08
N LEU A 576 38.72 -38.70 93.21
CA LEU A 576 39.84 -39.63 93.38
C LEU A 576 41.17 -38.97 93.11
N GLU A 577 41.27 -38.07 92.12
CA GLU A 577 42.46 -37.27 91.85
C GLU A 577 42.77 -36.32 93.01
N THR A 578 41.76 -35.68 93.60
CA THR A 578 41.93 -34.88 94.83
C THR A 578 42.35 -35.74 96.03
N LYS A 579 41.77 -36.94 96.20
CA LYS A 579 42.22 -37.92 97.21
C LYS A 579 43.65 -38.41 96.96
N LEU A 580 44.03 -38.72 95.73
CA LEU A 580 45.39 -39.12 95.37
C LEU A 580 46.39 -37.98 95.56
N ALA A 581 46.03 -36.75 95.20
CA ALA A 581 46.84 -35.57 95.50
C ALA A 581 47.03 -35.40 97.02
N SER A 582 45.99 -35.66 97.83
CA SER A 582 46.12 -35.64 99.29
C SER A 582 46.99 -36.79 99.83
N LEU A 583 46.92 -38.01 99.27
CA LEU A 583 47.74 -39.15 99.69
C LEU A 583 49.20 -39.03 99.24
N LYS A 584 49.45 -38.48 98.05
CA LYS A 584 50.80 -38.25 97.53
C LYS A 584 51.53 -37.14 98.29
N ASN A 585 50.79 -36.18 98.86
CA ASN A 585 51.36 -35.17 99.76
C ASN A 585 51.61 -35.69 101.19
N ASN A 586 50.99 -36.79 101.62
CA ASN A 586 51.13 -37.34 102.98
C ASN A 586 52.21 -38.44 103.11
N LEU A 587 52.57 -39.17 102.05
CA LEU A 587 53.58 -40.25 102.09
C LEU A 587 55.00 -39.80 101.73
N GLY A 588 55.32 -38.51 101.94
CA GLY A 588 56.65 -37.94 101.77
C GLY A 588 57.44 -37.68 103.07
N VAL A 589 56.89 -38.04 104.25
CA VAL A 589 57.50 -37.67 105.56
C VAL A 589 57.75 -38.84 106.51
N GLU A 590 57.34 -40.09 106.21
CA GLU A 590 57.70 -41.25 107.04
C GLU A 590 58.84 -42.06 106.42
N PHE A 591 60.03 -41.62 106.82
CA PHE A 591 61.31 -42.31 106.70
C PHE A 591 61.24 -43.79 107.09
N GLN A 592 61.77 -44.62 106.19
CA GLN A 592 62.81 -45.61 106.45
C GLN A 592 63.11 -45.95 107.92
N ASP A 593 62.82 -47.20 108.32
CA ASP A 593 63.80 -48.03 109.03
C ASP A 593 63.42 -49.53 108.99
N PRO A 594 64.41 -50.46 108.95
CA PRO A 594 64.30 -51.79 108.39
C PRO A 594 64.06 -52.87 109.46
N ARG A 595 63.09 -53.75 109.24
CA ARG A 595 62.84 -54.87 110.14
C ARG A 595 63.78 -56.05 109.85
N THR A 596 64.85 -56.05 110.64
CA THR A 596 65.72 -57.09 111.23
C THR A 596 65.45 -58.61 111.05
N THR A 597 64.41 -59.07 110.35
CA THR A 597 64.14 -60.51 110.15
C THR A 597 64.92 -61.07 108.96
N ASP A 598 65.09 -60.31 107.88
CA ASP A 598 65.73 -60.80 106.65
C ASP A 598 67.27 -60.87 106.76
N ILE A 599 67.88 -60.07 107.64
CA ILE A 599 69.33 -60.13 107.90
C ILE A 599 69.69 -61.38 108.72
N LYS A 600 68.83 -61.78 109.66
CA LYS A 600 69.03 -63.00 110.45
C LYS A 600 68.88 -64.26 109.58
N GLU A 601 67.90 -64.27 108.67
CA GLU A 601 67.76 -65.35 107.68
C GLU A 601 68.93 -65.39 106.69
N LYS A 602 69.45 -64.25 106.25
CA LYS A 602 70.64 -64.20 105.39
C LYS A 602 71.90 -64.71 106.11
N SER A 603 72.12 -64.37 107.38
CA SER A 603 73.25 -64.91 108.17
C SER A 603 73.11 -66.40 108.51
N ARG A 604 71.87 -66.88 108.70
CA ARG A 604 71.58 -68.31 108.94
C ARG A 604 71.83 -69.12 107.66
N LEU A 605 71.40 -68.61 106.51
CA LEU A 605 71.67 -69.20 105.21
C LEU A 605 73.17 -69.16 104.85
N GLU A 606 73.90 -68.09 105.16
CA GLU A 606 75.37 -68.06 104.98
C GLU A 606 76.09 -69.09 105.85
N SER A 607 75.65 -69.29 107.10
CA SER A 607 76.25 -70.30 108.00
C SER A 607 75.95 -71.73 107.55
N GLN A 608 74.73 -71.98 107.05
CA GLN A 608 74.36 -73.26 106.44
C GLN A 608 75.11 -73.51 105.13
N LEU A 609 75.33 -72.48 104.31
CA LEU A 609 76.08 -72.58 103.05
C LEU A 609 77.57 -72.84 103.31
N LYS A 610 78.17 -72.28 104.37
CA LYS A 610 79.53 -72.64 104.83
C LYS A 610 79.63 -74.09 105.32
N HIS A 611 78.63 -74.58 106.07
CA HIS A 611 78.59 -75.99 106.48
C HIS A 611 78.43 -76.95 105.28
N MET A 612 77.58 -76.59 104.32
CA MET A 612 77.43 -77.36 103.08
C MET A 612 78.71 -77.33 102.24
N ALA A 613 79.41 -76.20 102.13
CA ALA A 613 80.70 -76.14 101.44
C ALA A 613 81.76 -77.04 102.12
N HIS A 614 81.79 -77.12 103.45
CA HIS A 614 82.72 -77.99 104.18
C HIS A 614 82.41 -79.49 103.99
N ALA A 615 81.13 -79.87 103.95
CA ALA A 615 80.71 -81.23 103.60
C ALA A 615 81.00 -81.56 102.13
N THR A 616 80.94 -80.56 101.24
CA THR A 616 81.28 -80.71 99.81
C THR A 616 82.79 -80.88 99.59
N ALA A 617 83.64 -80.37 100.49
CA ALA A 617 85.07 -80.69 100.50
C ALA A 617 85.34 -82.14 100.91
N LEU A 618 84.56 -82.71 101.86
CA LEU A 618 84.64 -84.14 102.21
C LEU A 618 84.17 -85.05 101.05
N LEU A 619 83.13 -84.63 100.33
CA LEU A 619 82.75 -85.26 99.06
C LEU A 619 83.85 -85.20 97.98
N ARG A 620 84.89 -84.36 98.08
CA ARG A 620 86.03 -84.38 97.14
C ARG A 620 87.18 -85.30 97.54
N GLU A 621 87.39 -85.56 98.84
CA GLU A 621 88.39 -86.53 99.29
C GLU A 621 87.91 -87.97 99.15
N GLU A 622 86.62 -88.25 99.39
CA GLU A 622 86.09 -89.61 99.25
C GLU A 622 85.95 -90.04 97.77
N ILE A 623 85.70 -89.08 96.87
CA ILE A 623 85.80 -89.25 95.41
C ILE A 623 87.21 -89.73 94.96
N ASN A 624 88.28 -89.55 95.73
CA ASN A 624 89.61 -90.03 95.34
C ASN A 624 89.96 -91.46 95.80
N LEU A 625 89.24 -92.04 96.77
CA LEU A 625 89.62 -93.36 97.35
C LEU A 625 88.89 -94.55 96.74
N LEU A 626 87.64 -94.42 96.29
CA LEU A 626 86.81 -95.60 95.96
C LEU A 626 86.19 -95.61 94.56
N ARG A 627 86.82 -94.86 93.66
CA ARG A 627 87.25 -95.34 92.32
C ARG A 627 86.82 -96.79 92.02
N ARG A 628 85.60 -96.97 91.53
CA ARG A 628 85.11 -98.13 90.75
C ARG A 628 83.71 -97.82 90.24
N LYS A 629 83.62 -97.73 88.91
CA LYS A 629 82.44 -97.83 88.04
C LYS A 629 81.74 -96.52 87.60
N ASP A 630 82.25 -96.07 86.45
CA ASP A 630 81.53 -95.83 85.19
C ASP A 630 80.62 -94.58 85.05
N GLY A 631 81.13 -93.57 84.33
CA GLY A 631 80.97 -93.51 82.86
C GLY A 631 79.90 -92.56 82.23
N CYS A 632 80.33 -91.33 81.91
CA CYS A 632 80.13 -90.56 80.65
C CYS A 632 78.76 -90.03 80.11
N SER A 633 78.79 -88.71 79.79
CA SER A 633 78.41 -88.02 78.51
C SER A 633 77.03 -87.32 78.28
N ARG A 634 77.12 -85.98 78.03
CA ARG A 634 76.68 -85.15 76.85
C ARG A 634 75.19 -84.83 76.45
N GLU A 635 75.03 -83.57 75.97
CA GLU A 635 74.34 -83.05 74.72
C GLU A 635 72.81 -82.71 74.57
N LEU A 636 72.54 -81.54 73.92
CA LEU A 636 71.70 -81.16 72.71
C LEU A 636 70.16 -81.45 72.46
N ALA A 637 69.45 -80.42 71.90
CA ALA A 637 68.64 -80.32 70.62
C ALA A 637 67.10 -80.66 70.41
N LEU A 638 66.55 -80.00 69.34
CA LEU A 638 65.47 -80.31 68.31
C LEU A 638 63.97 -79.88 68.50
N LEU A 639 63.04 -79.75 67.50
CA LEU A 639 62.89 -79.21 66.09
C LEU A 639 61.48 -79.65 65.48
N SER A 640 60.90 -78.93 64.47
CA SER A 640 60.14 -79.41 63.22
C SER A 640 58.83 -78.61 62.80
N ARG A 641 58.76 -77.85 61.66
CA ARG A 641 58.19 -78.05 60.24
C ARG A 641 56.63 -77.93 60.03
N LYS A 642 55.96 -77.49 58.91
CA LYS A 642 56.23 -77.09 57.48
C LYS A 642 54.96 -76.48 56.72
N ASP A 643 55.16 -75.43 55.88
CA ASP A 643 54.76 -75.09 54.44
C ASP A 643 53.41 -75.44 53.72
N ARG A 644 52.89 -74.82 52.60
CA ARG A 644 52.95 -73.50 51.83
C ARG A 644 52.19 -73.57 50.43
N CYS A 645 51.78 -72.41 49.83
CA CYS A 645 51.60 -72.00 48.37
C CYS A 645 50.29 -72.31 47.56
N ARG A 646 49.72 -71.52 46.58
CA ARG A 646 50.05 -70.25 45.81
C ARG A 646 48.93 -69.74 44.79
N PHE A 647 48.88 -68.40 44.53
CA PHE A 647 48.55 -67.52 43.33
C PHE A 647 47.24 -67.60 42.47
N LEU A 648 46.63 -66.56 41.84
CA LEU A 648 47.07 -65.36 41.03
C LEU A 648 46.08 -64.13 41.05
N GLN A 649 46.50 -62.97 40.49
CA GLN A 649 45.90 -61.60 40.37
C GLN A 649 45.98 -61.11 38.84
N PRO A 650 46.02 -59.82 38.39
CA PRO A 650 45.00 -58.78 37.98
C PRO A 650 45.21 -57.99 36.61
N LEU A 651 44.59 -56.77 36.46
CA LEU A 651 44.85 -55.49 35.66
C LEU A 651 43.89 -55.19 34.47
N SER A 652 43.09 -54.08 34.35
CA SER A 652 43.24 -52.57 34.24
C SER A 652 43.54 -52.05 32.78
N PRO A 653 43.50 -50.72 32.41
CA PRO A 653 42.39 -49.72 32.24
C PRO A 653 42.43 -48.84 30.91
N GLN A 654 41.57 -47.78 30.81
CA GLN A 654 41.61 -46.51 29.97
C GLN A 654 41.22 -46.55 28.45
N ASP A 655 40.62 -45.56 27.75
CA ASP A 655 40.22 -44.13 27.91
C ASP A 655 39.16 -43.70 26.83
N SER A 656 38.42 -42.59 27.07
CA SER A 656 37.82 -41.50 26.20
C SER A 656 37.38 -41.76 24.73
N GLU A 657 36.32 -41.21 24.10
CA GLU A 657 35.81 -39.82 23.92
C GLU A 657 34.37 -39.83 23.32
N THR A 658 33.65 -38.71 23.40
CA THR A 658 32.41 -38.36 22.65
C THR A 658 32.67 -38.17 21.13
N PRO A 659 31.68 -38.31 20.20
CA PRO A 659 30.88 -37.13 19.80
C PRO A 659 29.45 -37.38 19.20
N THR A 660 28.70 -36.28 19.08
CA THR A 660 27.66 -35.89 18.08
C THR A 660 26.34 -36.65 17.86
N GLU A 661 25.28 -35.82 17.93
CA GLU A 661 24.05 -35.77 17.13
C GLU A 661 24.06 -36.53 15.78
N THR A 662 23.00 -37.29 15.50
CA THR A 662 22.21 -37.14 14.26
C THR A 662 20.87 -37.89 14.30
N PHE A 663 19.88 -37.24 13.69
CA PHE A 663 18.48 -37.62 13.45
C PHE A 663 18.27 -38.98 12.76
N PRO A 664 17.03 -39.51 12.83
CA PRO A 664 16.39 -40.06 11.65
C PRO A 664 15.15 -39.23 11.28
N VAL A 665 15.21 -38.66 10.07
CA VAL A 665 14.02 -38.36 9.27
C VAL A 665 13.51 -39.69 8.71
N LEU A 666 12.24 -39.99 8.93
CA LEU A 666 11.45 -40.89 8.10
C LEU A 666 10.15 -40.16 7.73
N THR A 667 10.17 -39.61 6.52
CA THR A 667 9.05 -39.59 5.55
C THR A 667 9.66 -40.18 4.26
N PRO A 668 8.89 -40.82 3.37
CA PRO A 668 7.49 -40.52 3.01
C PRO A 668 6.44 -41.13 3.92
#